data_AF-A0A954U040-F1
#
_entry.id   AF-A0A954U040-F1
#
_cell.length_a   1.000
_cell.length_b   1.000
_cell.length_c   1.000
_cell.angle_alpha   90.00
_cell.angle_beta   90.00
_cell.angle_gamma   90.00
#
_symmetry.space_group_name_H-M   'P 1'
#
loop_
_entity.id
_entity.type
_entity.pdbx_description
1 polymer ?
#
loop_
_entity_poly.entity_id
_entity_poly.type
_entity_poly.pdbx_seq_one_letter_code
_entity_poly.pdbx_strand_id
1 'polypeptide(L)'
;MQSTTSSPGAPTTDHDDLEELKHKLEHAAHLLPSQGPITVFVHHNTLHAYESISFFEAARIGAERFQCETYFPESRYRQEMSRGRISMEDITAVLRDELGTDENTQIANLTTRQELRQTMMQYPLRVGPTAELRWVIAETDALRTFRDDVPSAVCERLVKETRRWVMRDLRGPGDSRLPARMAGDGALQEIVNHLMAQFGGAHIETWSEDTWTAFSLHLLWGICGQRVDRLNLPPEQIPLRLRPRDVLLEPSGVDADELVNEILIPFCSVFMDQGIGQWQLPNREQGFFRSFIHLYGHACEPKDEWLDGLRDSLLRLERSGATPLESIRASLQLFAIAPADEDEFIQATLLSLRGFAGMIWQLESRADRVARPISSGALVEFLAIRLILDACAARFVAKQAFGYEGALSELRSFMAAKYPPPEVRRDDQLAFLVFQLAQLMAWTPESLHRLADSDWQKLTDEIDAFSDMERRRIFQQAYERQYRMQTLDAVAVQAELAKQQRPSQIEQLTAGHRTPVFQVITCIDDREESFRRYVEETEPRAETFGAAGFFASAMYYRGNAEAHYVPLCPIIIRPNHYVQESVSFSFEDAERLRRRLRRVLGRATYRMHAGSRTVIGGFMAGIFGSLATLPLVMRILAPRITAQIRRTFGTFVRTPVITQLQIERSVDPPGPEDGHIGFSVEEMAGIVERLLRDIGLTSHLSRLVLMCGHGSSSLNNPHESAYNCGACAGARGGPNARAFAQMANDPRVRAVLAERDFVIPAETVFIGSYHNTCDDSLTYYDLDRIPVSHKPDLEHLLRVMDEVRARNAHERARRFES
;
A
#
# COMPACT_ATOMS: atom_id res chain seq x y z
N MET A 1 14.45 -13.06 34.58
CA MET A 1 15.00 -13.08 35.96
C MET A 1 16.36 -12.36 35.98
N GLN A 2 16.34 -11.07 36.30
CA GLN A 2 17.26 -10.37 37.19
C GLN A 2 16.51 -9.09 37.56
N SER A 3 16.10 -9.02 38.82
CA SER A 3 15.28 -7.95 39.39
C SER A 3 16.20 -6.78 39.74
N THR A 4 16.08 -5.68 39.00
CA THR A 4 16.62 -4.38 39.42
C THR A 4 15.49 -3.59 40.07
N THR A 5 15.54 -3.51 41.39
CA THR A 5 14.69 -2.65 42.21
C THR A 5 14.95 -1.17 41.87
N SER A 6 13.98 -0.52 41.24
CA SER A 6 13.96 0.91 40.99
C SER A 6 13.70 1.69 42.28
N SER A 7 14.62 2.59 42.62
CA SER A 7 14.48 3.61 43.67
C SER A 7 13.36 4.60 43.29
N PRO A 8 12.61 5.19 44.25
CA PRO A 8 11.55 6.15 43.93
C PRO A 8 12.15 7.43 43.33
N GLY A 9 11.64 7.81 42.15
CA GLY A 9 12.18 8.87 41.30
C GLY A 9 12.07 10.28 41.88
N ALA A 10 13.08 11.09 41.56
CA ALA A 10 13.07 12.54 41.73
C ALA A 10 11.92 13.18 40.91
N PRO A 11 11.41 14.36 41.30
CA PRO A 11 10.37 15.05 40.53
C PRO A 11 10.90 15.40 39.13
N THR A 12 10.27 14.84 38.09
CA THR A 12 10.45 15.21 36.69
C THR A 12 10.12 16.68 36.52
N THR A 13 11.01 17.46 35.90
CA THR A 13 10.73 18.87 35.62
C THR A 13 9.73 18.98 34.46
N ASP A 14 8.94 20.05 34.37
CA ASP A 14 8.00 20.28 33.25
C ASP A 14 8.68 20.20 31.88
N HIS A 15 9.98 20.52 31.82
CA HIS A 15 10.79 20.39 30.60
C HIS A 15 11.04 18.92 30.22
N ASP A 16 11.33 18.04 31.20
CA ASP A 16 11.56 16.62 30.94
C ASP A 16 10.28 15.93 30.43
N ASP A 17 9.13 16.35 30.96
CA ASP A 17 7.82 15.82 30.56
C ASP A 17 7.44 16.19 29.11
N LEU A 18 7.74 17.42 28.67
CA LEU A 18 7.48 17.86 27.29
C LEU A 18 8.44 17.21 26.27
N GLU A 19 9.68 16.95 26.65
CA GLU A 19 10.62 16.20 25.79
C GLU A 19 10.23 14.72 25.67
N GLU A 20 9.73 14.09 26.74
CA GLU A 20 9.17 12.74 26.66
C GLU A 20 7.97 12.70 25.69
N LEU A 21 7.05 13.66 25.81
CA LEU A 21 5.91 13.77 24.89
C LEU A 21 6.34 13.93 23.43
N LYS A 22 7.38 14.74 23.19
CA LYS A 22 7.94 14.93 21.86
C LYS A 22 8.51 13.63 21.30
N HIS A 23 9.22 12.84 22.11
CA HIS A 23 9.73 11.52 21.70
C HIS A 23 8.57 10.56 21.35
N LYS A 24 7.48 10.55 22.12
CA LYS A 24 6.27 9.76 21.81
C LYS A 24 5.64 10.18 20.47
N LEU A 25 5.62 11.48 20.18
CA LEU A 25 5.12 12.01 18.90
C LEU A 25 6.01 11.63 17.72
N GLU A 26 7.33 11.71 17.86
CA GLU A 26 8.28 11.24 16.86
C GLU A 26 8.08 9.74 16.60
N HIS A 27 7.95 8.94 17.65
CA HIS A 27 7.64 7.51 17.55
C HIS A 27 6.32 7.24 16.81
N ALA A 28 5.25 7.97 17.12
CA ALA A 28 3.97 7.85 16.44
C ALA A 28 4.03 8.27 14.95
N ALA A 29 4.86 9.27 14.61
CA ALA A 29 5.06 9.71 13.24
C ALA A 29 5.69 8.63 12.34
N HIS A 30 6.44 7.68 12.91
CA HIS A 30 6.95 6.51 12.16
C HIS A 30 5.84 5.58 11.63
N LEU A 31 4.61 5.66 12.16
CA LEU A 31 3.47 4.94 11.58
C LEU A 31 2.88 5.65 10.35
N LEU A 32 3.20 6.93 10.14
CA LEU A 32 2.70 7.72 9.04
C LEU A 32 3.57 7.50 7.79
N PRO A 33 2.97 7.57 6.58
CA PRO A 33 3.73 7.38 5.36
C PRO A 33 4.79 8.48 5.19
N SER A 34 6.04 8.07 4.95
CA SER A 34 7.11 8.97 4.51
C SER A 34 7.00 9.35 3.02
N GLN A 35 6.10 8.69 2.29
CA GLN A 35 5.82 8.90 0.87
C GLN A 35 4.56 9.75 0.66
N GLY A 36 4.55 10.53 -0.41
CA GLY A 36 3.41 11.37 -0.76
C GLY A 36 2.34 10.72 -1.60
N PRO A 37 1.31 11.50 -1.99
CA PRO A 37 0.38 11.09 -3.04
C PRO A 37 1.15 10.65 -4.28
N ILE A 38 0.60 9.69 -5.04
CA ILE A 38 1.20 8.93 -6.18
C ILE A 38 1.70 9.84 -7.32
N THR A 39 2.65 10.71 -7.01
CA THR A 39 3.46 11.55 -7.89
C THR A 39 4.86 10.96 -8.01
N VAL A 40 5.18 9.97 -7.18
CA VAL A 40 6.41 9.19 -7.17
C VAL A 40 6.08 7.70 -7.15
N PHE A 41 7.02 6.88 -7.61
CA PHE A 41 6.91 5.41 -7.59
C PHE A 41 6.83 4.88 -6.15
N VAL A 42 5.96 3.88 -5.93
CA VAL A 42 5.81 3.20 -4.63
C VAL A 42 7.06 2.35 -4.41
N HIS A 43 7.87 2.75 -3.44
CA HIS A 43 9.18 2.15 -3.17
C HIS A 43 9.39 1.85 -1.68
N HIS A 44 8.47 2.31 -0.83
CA HIS A 44 8.59 2.15 0.62
C HIS A 44 7.62 1.09 1.10
N ASN A 45 8.12 0.23 1.98
CA ASN A 45 7.33 -0.78 2.65
C ASN A 45 6.27 -0.09 3.51
N THR A 46 4.99 -0.34 3.23
CA THR A 46 3.89 0.22 4.05
C THR A 46 3.94 -0.28 5.49
N LEU A 47 4.63 -1.40 5.73
CA LEU A 47 4.90 -1.98 7.05
C LEU A 47 6.33 -1.66 7.55
N HIS A 48 6.97 -0.59 7.07
CA HIS A 48 8.34 -0.22 7.45
C HIS A 48 8.55 -0.08 8.97
N ALA A 49 7.54 0.39 9.70
CA ALA A 49 7.55 0.47 11.16
C ALA A 49 7.72 -0.91 11.86
N TYR A 50 7.52 -2.00 11.11
CA TYR A 50 7.56 -3.39 11.58
C TYR A 50 8.66 -4.20 10.87
N GLU A 51 9.69 -3.57 10.29
CA GLU A 51 10.77 -4.28 9.60
C GLU A 51 11.65 -5.15 10.52
N SER A 52 11.59 -4.92 11.83
CA SER A 52 12.34 -5.70 12.82
C SER A 52 11.73 -7.07 13.14
N ILE A 53 10.52 -7.35 12.67
CA ILE A 53 9.78 -8.59 12.93
C ILE A 53 9.46 -9.33 11.62
N SER A 54 8.94 -10.57 11.74
CA SER A 54 8.59 -11.36 10.55
C SER A 54 7.48 -10.69 9.73
N PHE A 55 7.48 -10.89 8.41
CA PHE A 55 6.48 -10.31 7.51
C PHE A 55 5.05 -10.63 7.92
N PHE A 56 4.77 -11.87 8.33
CA PHE A 56 3.41 -12.28 8.72
C PHE A 56 2.95 -11.62 10.02
N GLU A 57 3.86 -11.47 10.98
CA GLU A 57 3.55 -10.74 12.21
C GLU A 57 3.37 -9.24 11.94
N ALA A 58 4.22 -8.66 11.08
CA ALA A 58 4.06 -7.28 10.61
C ALA A 58 2.71 -7.08 9.89
N ALA A 59 2.27 -8.04 9.07
CA ALA A 59 0.98 -8.00 8.40
C ALA A 59 -0.19 -8.13 9.38
N ARG A 60 -0.07 -8.94 10.43
CA ARG A 60 -1.08 -9.05 11.50
C ARG A 60 -1.23 -7.75 12.28
N ILE A 61 -0.11 -7.21 12.77
CA ILE A 61 -0.09 -5.94 13.51
C ILE A 61 -0.54 -4.79 12.60
N GLY A 62 -0.11 -4.79 11.34
CA GLY A 62 -0.53 -3.80 10.35
C GLY A 62 -2.03 -3.83 10.07
N ALA A 63 -2.63 -5.03 9.96
CA ALA A 63 -4.07 -5.18 9.78
C ALA A 63 -4.86 -4.55 10.94
N GLU A 64 -4.43 -4.80 12.18
CA GLU A 64 -5.04 -4.23 13.38
C GLU A 64 -4.83 -2.71 13.46
N ARG A 65 -3.58 -2.25 13.32
CA ARG A 65 -3.19 -0.85 13.48
C ARG A 65 -3.81 0.06 12.42
N PHE A 66 -3.78 -0.38 11.17
CA PHE A 66 -4.27 0.41 10.03
C PHE A 66 -5.72 0.07 9.66
N GLN A 67 -6.33 -0.92 10.32
CA GLN A 67 -7.66 -1.44 10.04
C GLN A 67 -7.82 -1.72 8.54
N CYS A 68 -6.93 -2.57 8.03
CA CYS A 68 -6.85 -2.93 6.62
C CYS A 68 -6.74 -4.45 6.44
N GLU A 69 -7.08 -4.91 5.25
CA GLU A 69 -6.92 -6.31 4.85
C GLU A 69 -5.51 -6.51 4.29
N THR A 70 -4.68 -7.31 4.95
CA THR A 70 -3.29 -7.57 4.54
C THR A 70 -3.14 -8.77 3.60
N TYR A 71 -4.20 -9.56 3.45
CA TYR A 71 -4.31 -10.65 2.47
C TYR A 71 -5.57 -10.48 1.63
N PHE A 72 -5.63 -11.16 0.49
CA PHE A 72 -6.89 -11.27 -0.23
C PHE A 72 -7.94 -12.00 0.62
N PRO A 73 -9.25 -11.74 0.41
CA PRO A 73 -10.28 -12.55 1.04
C PRO A 73 -10.16 -14.01 0.59
N GLU A 74 -10.54 -14.97 1.45
CA GLU A 74 -10.49 -16.40 1.12
C GLU A 74 -11.20 -16.73 -0.20
N SER A 75 -12.31 -16.06 -0.50
CA SER A 75 -13.06 -16.25 -1.75
C SER A 75 -12.20 -16.00 -3.00
N ARG A 76 -11.27 -15.05 -2.95
CA ARG A 76 -10.33 -14.77 -4.03
C ARG A 76 -9.28 -15.87 -4.15
N TYR A 77 -8.73 -16.37 -3.04
CA TYR A 77 -7.79 -17.50 -3.10
C TYR A 77 -8.45 -18.77 -3.63
N ARG A 78 -9.70 -19.03 -3.25
CA ARG A 78 -10.49 -20.15 -3.80
C ARG A 78 -10.74 -19.99 -5.31
N GLN A 79 -10.92 -18.76 -5.80
CA GLN A 79 -10.94 -18.50 -7.24
C GLN A 79 -9.61 -18.88 -7.91
N GLU A 80 -8.48 -18.53 -7.29
CA GLU A 80 -7.15 -18.92 -7.79
C GLU A 80 -6.92 -20.45 -7.73
N MET A 81 -7.49 -21.14 -6.74
CA MET A 81 -7.52 -22.61 -6.74
C MET A 81 -8.28 -23.16 -7.95
N SER A 82 -9.47 -22.61 -8.24
CA SER A 82 -10.27 -23.03 -9.40
C SER A 82 -9.57 -22.79 -10.74
N ARG A 83 -8.65 -21.81 -10.79
CA ARG A 83 -7.80 -21.50 -11.95
C ARG A 83 -6.54 -22.37 -12.04
N GLY A 84 -6.29 -23.24 -11.06
CA GLY A 84 -5.08 -24.03 -10.96
C GLY A 84 -3.83 -23.22 -10.57
N ARG A 85 -4.01 -21.99 -10.09
CA ARG A 85 -2.91 -21.14 -9.60
C ARG A 85 -2.46 -21.55 -8.20
N ILE A 86 -3.36 -22.14 -7.42
CA ILE A 86 -3.07 -22.79 -6.13
C ILE A 86 -3.55 -24.23 -6.23
N SER A 87 -2.68 -25.21 -5.97
CA SER A 87 -3.09 -26.61 -5.88
C SER A 87 -3.28 -27.06 -4.43
N MET A 88 -3.99 -28.17 -4.24
CA MET A 88 -4.07 -28.81 -2.92
C MET A 88 -2.69 -29.33 -2.48
N GLU A 89 -1.83 -29.72 -3.41
CA GLU A 89 -0.44 -30.11 -3.11
C GLU A 89 0.36 -28.94 -2.54
N ASP A 90 0.18 -27.72 -3.08
CA ASP A 90 0.82 -26.51 -2.56
C ASP A 90 0.38 -26.22 -1.11
N ILE A 91 -0.93 -26.29 -0.83
CA ILE A 91 -1.47 -26.07 0.51
C ILE A 91 -0.94 -27.14 1.47
N THR A 92 -0.96 -28.42 1.09
CA THR A 92 -0.43 -29.50 1.92
C THR A 92 1.07 -29.34 2.19
N ALA A 93 1.85 -28.90 1.20
CA ALA A 93 3.28 -28.64 1.37
C ALA A 93 3.53 -27.49 2.36
N VAL A 94 2.79 -26.37 2.23
CA VAL A 94 2.91 -25.23 3.15
C VAL A 94 2.50 -25.62 4.56
N LEU A 95 1.39 -26.34 4.73
CA LEU A 95 0.95 -26.83 6.04
C LEU A 95 1.98 -27.75 6.67
N ARG A 96 2.62 -28.63 5.89
CA ARG A 96 3.68 -29.51 6.40
C ARG A 96 4.91 -28.70 6.86
N ASP A 97 5.34 -27.74 6.06
CA ASP A 97 6.48 -26.88 6.39
C ASP A 97 6.23 -26.09 7.68
N GLU A 98 4.99 -25.65 7.90
CA GLU A 98 4.59 -24.91 9.10
C GLU A 98 4.42 -25.79 10.34
N LEU A 99 3.70 -26.91 10.20
CA LEU A 99 3.40 -27.79 11.33
C LEU A 99 4.63 -28.56 11.79
N GLY A 100 5.60 -28.82 10.90
CA GLY A 100 6.82 -29.55 11.22
C GLY A 100 6.52 -30.90 11.88
N THR A 101 7.01 -31.11 13.10
CA THR A 101 6.79 -32.35 13.87
C THR A 101 5.36 -32.52 14.38
N ASP A 102 4.56 -31.46 14.40
CA ASP A 102 3.23 -31.46 14.99
C ASP A 102 2.12 -31.89 14.01
N GLU A 103 2.46 -32.17 12.74
CA GLU A 103 1.54 -32.57 11.66
C GLU A 103 0.58 -33.69 12.11
N ASN A 104 1.12 -34.71 12.79
CA ASN A 104 0.39 -35.91 13.23
C ASN A 104 -0.21 -35.81 14.64
N THR A 105 -0.23 -34.62 15.24
CA THR A 105 -0.82 -34.41 16.57
C THR A 105 -2.30 -34.76 16.52
N GLN A 106 -2.74 -35.66 17.40
CA GLN A 106 -4.15 -36.06 17.51
C GLN A 106 -4.98 -34.95 18.16
N ILE A 107 -6.02 -34.50 17.46
CA ILE A 107 -7.00 -33.53 17.94
C ILE A 107 -8.28 -34.27 18.32
N ALA A 108 -8.61 -34.22 19.62
CA ALA A 108 -9.80 -34.83 20.21
C ALA A 108 -10.00 -36.34 19.90
N ASN A 109 -8.94 -37.07 19.53
CA ASN A 109 -8.99 -38.44 18.99
C ASN A 109 -9.93 -38.61 17.78
N LEU A 110 -10.27 -37.53 17.08
CA LEU A 110 -11.13 -37.54 15.90
C LEU A 110 -10.33 -37.44 14.60
N THR A 111 -9.23 -36.70 14.63
CA THR A 111 -8.45 -36.32 13.44
C THR A 111 -7.02 -35.93 13.83
N THR A 112 -6.13 -35.84 12.86
CA THR A 112 -4.86 -35.10 13.04
C THR A 112 -5.04 -33.60 12.85
N ARG A 113 -4.10 -32.81 13.39
CA ARG A 113 -4.00 -31.35 13.18
C ARG A 113 -3.95 -31.01 11.69
N GLN A 114 -3.12 -31.74 10.92
CA GLN A 114 -3.01 -31.52 9.48
C GLN A 114 -4.35 -31.73 8.76
N GLU A 115 -5.01 -32.86 8.98
CA GLU A 115 -6.28 -33.19 8.32
C GLU A 115 -7.38 -32.17 8.64
N LEU A 116 -7.42 -31.68 9.88
CA LEU A 116 -8.35 -30.63 10.30
C LEU A 116 -8.10 -29.34 9.53
N ARG A 117 -6.88 -28.81 9.59
CA ARG A 117 -6.51 -27.56 8.89
C ARG A 117 -6.67 -27.70 7.38
N GLN A 118 -6.26 -28.82 6.80
CA GLN A 118 -6.43 -29.12 5.39
C GLN A 118 -7.90 -29.11 4.98
N THR A 119 -8.80 -29.69 5.79
CA THR A 119 -10.25 -29.65 5.53
C THR A 119 -10.78 -28.20 5.56
N MET A 120 -10.35 -27.40 6.54
CA MET A 120 -10.71 -25.97 6.64
C MET A 120 -10.23 -25.16 5.43
N MET A 121 -9.09 -25.54 4.84
CA MET A 121 -8.57 -24.91 3.62
C MET A 121 -9.29 -25.39 2.36
N GLN A 122 -9.58 -26.69 2.26
CA GLN A 122 -10.20 -27.29 1.08
C GLN A 122 -11.64 -26.81 0.88
N TYR A 123 -12.44 -26.74 1.95
CA TYR A 123 -13.87 -26.42 1.87
C TYR A 123 -14.17 -25.02 2.42
N PRO A 124 -15.09 -24.26 1.80
CA PRO A 124 -15.47 -22.95 2.28
C PRO A 124 -16.31 -23.05 3.56
N LEU A 125 -15.77 -22.55 4.67
CA LEU A 125 -16.50 -22.48 5.94
C LEU A 125 -17.19 -21.14 6.08
N ARG A 126 -18.48 -21.15 6.43
CA ARG A 126 -19.20 -19.90 6.74
C ARG A 126 -18.83 -19.45 8.14
N VAL A 127 -18.34 -18.21 8.22
CA VAL A 127 -18.05 -17.47 9.44
C VAL A 127 -18.80 -16.15 9.40
N GLY A 128 -19.24 -15.66 10.55
CA GLY A 128 -19.97 -14.40 10.67
C GLY A 128 -20.36 -14.10 12.10
N PRO A 129 -20.84 -12.88 12.40
CA PRO A 129 -21.34 -12.53 13.72
C PRO A 129 -22.49 -13.44 14.15
N THR A 130 -22.65 -13.61 15.46
CA THR A 130 -23.68 -14.47 16.06
C THR A 130 -25.09 -14.19 15.52
N ALA A 131 -25.46 -12.92 15.31
CA ALA A 131 -26.76 -12.54 14.75
C ALA A 131 -26.94 -13.02 13.30
N GLU A 132 -25.90 -12.91 12.47
CA GLU A 132 -25.92 -13.39 11.09
C GLU A 132 -26.05 -14.91 11.05
N LEU A 133 -25.27 -15.63 11.86
CA LEU A 133 -25.32 -17.09 11.90
C LEU A 133 -26.69 -17.61 12.37
N ARG A 134 -27.30 -16.97 13.37
CA ARG A 134 -28.67 -17.30 13.80
C ARG A 134 -29.68 -17.08 12.67
N TRP A 135 -29.56 -15.99 11.92
CA TRP A 135 -30.39 -15.74 10.75
C TRP A 135 -30.17 -16.80 9.67
N VAL A 136 -28.92 -17.15 9.35
CA VAL A 136 -28.58 -18.21 8.38
C VAL A 136 -29.20 -19.53 8.81
N ILE A 137 -29.07 -19.93 10.08
CA ILE A 137 -29.64 -21.18 10.58
C ILE A 137 -31.17 -21.16 10.53
N ALA A 138 -31.81 -20.02 10.78
CA ALA A 138 -33.26 -19.88 10.80
C ALA A 138 -33.88 -19.82 9.39
N GLU A 139 -33.23 -19.15 8.44
CA GLU A 139 -33.77 -18.85 7.10
C GLU A 139 -33.28 -19.80 6.00
N THR A 140 -32.28 -20.64 6.29
CA THR A 140 -31.76 -21.62 5.33
C THR A 140 -32.06 -23.04 5.78
N ASP A 141 -31.96 -23.99 4.83
CA ASP A 141 -32.10 -25.42 5.11
C ASP A 141 -30.85 -26.03 5.79
N ALA A 142 -30.00 -25.23 6.45
CA ALA A 142 -28.76 -25.68 7.08
C ALA A 142 -28.93 -26.82 8.10
N LEU A 143 -30.11 -26.93 8.74
CA LEU A 143 -30.46 -28.01 9.66
C LEU A 143 -31.37 -29.08 9.02
N ARG A 144 -31.72 -28.94 7.75
CA ARG A 144 -32.63 -29.85 7.02
C ARG A 144 -31.90 -30.64 5.94
N THR A 145 -30.90 -30.06 5.30
CA THR A 145 -30.11 -30.66 4.22
C THR A 145 -28.62 -30.53 4.52
N PHE A 146 -27.85 -31.58 4.21
CA PHE A 146 -26.39 -31.51 4.24
C PHE A 146 -25.88 -30.47 3.24
N ARG A 147 -24.68 -29.96 3.49
CA ARG A 147 -23.99 -29.09 2.54
C ARG A 147 -23.72 -29.83 1.21
N ASP A 148 -23.77 -29.10 0.10
CA ASP A 148 -23.57 -29.64 -1.25
C ASP A 148 -22.16 -30.23 -1.49
N ASP A 149 -21.19 -29.80 -0.69
CA ASP A 149 -19.79 -30.24 -0.75
C ASP A 149 -19.48 -31.47 0.12
N VAL A 150 -20.48 -32.03 0.80
CA VAL A 150 -20.36 -33.27 1.57
C VAL A 150 -20.66 -34.48 0.66
N PRO A 151 -19.75 -35.47 0.55
CA PRO A 151 -20.01 -36.66 -0.26
C PRO A 151 -21.25 -37.43 0.20
N SER A 152 -22.06 -37.93 -0.74
CA SER A 152 -23.31 -38.67 -0.41
C SER A 152 -23.09 -39.87 0.52
N ALA A 153 -21.97 -40.58 0.36
CA ALA A 153 -21.59 -41.68 1.23
C ALA A 153 -21.37 -41.26 2.70
N VAL A 154 -20.90 -40.03 2.93
CA VAL A 154 -20.75 -39.45 4.28
C VAL A 154 -22.12 -39.13 4.87
N CYS A 155 -23.01 -38.51 4.08
CA CYS A 155 -24.38 -38.21 4.49
C CYS A 155 -25.13 -39.48 4.92
N GLU A 156 -25.11 -40.53 4.08
CA GLU A 156 -25.77 -41.80 4.36
C GLU A 156 -25.23 -42.46 5.64
N ARG A 157 -23.90 -42.43 5.84
CA ARG A 157 -23.27 -42.97 7.04
C ARG A 157 -23.69 -42.21 8.29
N LEU A 158 -23.60 -40.88 8.28
CA LEU A 158 -23.97 -40.03 9.41
C LEU A 158 -25.42 -40.28 9.85
N VAL A 159 -26.35 -40.32 8.89
CA VAL A 159 -27.77 -40.58 9.16
C VAL A 159 -27.98 -41.99 9.70
N LYS A 160 -27.37 -43.00 9.09
CA LYS A 160 -27.49 -44.41 9.50
C LYS A 160 -26.93 -44.67 10.90
N GLU A 161 -25.79 -44.09 11.23
CA GLU A 161 -25.17 -44.23 12.55
C GLU A 161 -25.96 -43.47 13.62
N THR A 162 -26.42 -42.26 13.32
CA THR A 162 -27.31 -41.49 14.20
C THR A 162 -28.60 -42.26 14.48
N ARG A 163 -29.25 -42.79 13.43
CA ARG A 163 -30.47 -43.63 13.56
C ARG A 163 -30.23 -44.84 14.45
N ARG A 164 -29.11 -45.55 14.28
CA ARG A 164 -28.75 -46.71 15.12
C ARG A 164 -28.55 -46.30 16.57
N TRP A 165 -27.83 -45.22 16.83
CA TRP A 165 -27.56 -44.73 18.17
C TRP A 165 -28.84 -44.31 18.90
N VAL A 166 -29.68 -43.51 18.22
CA VAL A 166 -30.95 -43.04 18.78
C VAL A 166 -31.88 -44.19 19.13
N MET A 167 -32.03 -45.16 18.22
CA MET A 167 -32.90 -46.33 18.43
C MET A 167 -32.37 -47.30 19.49
N ARG A 168 -31.05 -47.38 19.69
CA ARG A 168 -30.40 -48.29 20.64
C ARG A 168 -30.36 -47.72 22.05
N ASP A 169 -29.94 -46.46 22.19
CA ASP A 169 -29.50 -45.90 23.48
C ASP A 169 -30.33 -44.72 23.98
N LEU A 170 -31.00 -43.96 23.09
CA LEU A 170 -31.68 -42.71 23.45
C LEU A 170 -33.21 -42.82 23.44
N ARG A 171 -33.76 -43.91 22.89
CA ARG A 171 -35.17 -44.25 23.01
C ARG A 171 -35.45 -44.75 24.43
N GLY A 172 -36.03 -43.89 25.26
CA GLY A 172 -36.51 -44.27 26.59
C GLY A 172 -37.62 -45.34 26.50
N PRO A 173 -37.62 -46.36 27.38
CA PRO A 173 -38.61 -47.42 27.34
C PRO A 173 -39.92 -46.96 28.00
N GLY A 174 -41.03 -47.16 27.31
CA GLY A 174 -42.36 -47.27 27.93
C GLY A 174 -42.55 -48.58 28.72
N ASP A 175 -41.47 -49.27 29.12
CA ASP A 175 -41.55 -50.46 29.96
C ASP A 175 -40.34 -50.57 30.91
N SER A 176 -40.66 -50.59 32.19
CA SER A 176 -39.72 -50.69 33.30
C SER A 176 -38.97 -52.03 33.27
N ARG A 177 -37.72 -52.04 32.77
CA ARG A 177 -36.57 -52.87 33.20
C ARG A 177 -35.50 -52.89 32.09
N LEU A 178 -34.43 -52.09 32.24
CA LEU A 178 -33.02 -52.32 31.81
C LEU A 178 -32.18 -51.06 32.17
N PRO A 179 -30.85 -51.14 32.35
CA PRO A 179 -30.13 -50.42 33.41
C PRO A 179 -29.64 -49.03 33.00
N ALA A 180 -29.61 -48.15 34.02
CA ALA A 180 -28.99 -46.84 34.04
C ALA A 180 -27.51 -46.85 33.59
N ARG A 181 -27.25 -46.67 32.28
CA ARG A 181 -25.90 -46.36 31.77
C ARG A 181 -25.75 -45.03 31.04
N MET A 182 -26.80 -44.22 30.95
CA MET A 182 -26.71 -42.79 30.55
C MET A 182 -27.58 -41.87 31.43
N ALA A 183 -27.91 -42.29 32.65
CA ALA A 183 -28.68 -41.49 33.62
C ALA A 183 -27.90 -40.29 34.20
N GLY A 184 -26.88 -39.78 33.50
CA GLY A 184 -25.96 -38.76 33.97
C GLY A 184 -25.85 -37.50 33.10
N ASP A 185 -26.47 -37.46 31.92
CA ASP A 185 -26.41 -36.29 31.03
C ASP A 185 -27.80 -35.78 30.66
N GLY A 186 -28.43 -35.07 31.61
CA GLY A 186 -29.78 -34.52 31.46
C GLY A 186 -29.94 -33.59 30.26
N ALA A 187 -28.86 -32.91 29.86
CA ALA A 187 -28.87 -31.97 28.74
C ALA A 187 -29.01 -32.66 27.38
N LEU A 188 -28.34 -33.80 27.15
CA LEU A 188 -28.56 -34.58 25.91
C LEU A 188 -30.01 -35.09 25.86
N GLN A 189 -30.54 -35.56 26.99
CA GLN A 189 -31.91 -36.06 27.03
C GLN A 189 -32.93 -34.95 26.74
N GLU A 190 -32.69 -33.72 27.21
CA GLU A 190 -33.51 -32.56 26.88
C GLU A 190 -33.49 -32.23 25.38
N ILE A 191 -32.30 -32.19 24.76
CA ILE A 191 -32.15 -31.99 23.30
C ILE A 191 -32.94 -33.05 22.54
N VAL A 192 -32.72 -34.34 22.86
CA VAL A 192 -33.39 -35.45 22.19
C VAL A 192 -34.90 -35.39 22.39
N ASN A 193 -35.38 -35.13 23.62
CA ASN A 193 -36.81 -35.02 23.90
C ASN A 193 -37.46 -33.87 23.11
N HIS A 194 -36.79 -32.72 23.02
CA HIS A 194 -37.25 -31.58 22.23
C HIS A 194 -37.36 -31.94 20.74
N LEU A 195 -36.33 -32.56 20.19
CA LEU A 195 -36.32 -33.00 18.78
C LEU A 195 -37.37 -34.10 18.52
N MET A 196 -37.56 -35.04 19.45
CA MET A 196 -38.61 -36.06 19.35
C MET A 196 -40.01 -35.41 19.32
N ALA A 197 -40.25 -34.36 20.12
CA ALA A 197 -41.50 -33.62 20.06
C ALA A 197 -41.66 -32.88 18.73
N GLN A 198 -40.59 -32.24 18.23
CA GLN A 198 -40.59 -31.47 16.99
C GLN A 198 -40.84 -32.34 15.74
N PHE A 199 -40.23 -33.52 15.66
CA PHE A 199 -40.28 -34.41 14.49
C PHE A 199 -41.34 -35.53 14.59
N GLY A 200 -42.11 -35.58 15.68
CA GLY A 200 -43.16 -36.58 15.86
C GLY A 200 -42.61 -37.99 16.18
N GLY A 201 -41.82 -38.10 17.24
CA GLY A 201 -41.12 -39.32 17.67
C GLY A 201 -42.02 -40.52 17.99
N ALA A 202 -43.33 -40.32 18.13
CA ALA A 202 -44.31 -41.41 18.23
C ALA A 202 -44.39 -42.30 16.97
N HIS A 203 -43.90 -41.79 15.83
CA HIS A 203 -43.90 -42.48 14.54
C HIS A 203 -42.49 -42.64 13.95
N ILE A 204 -41.48 -42.69 14.81
CA ILE A 204 -40.05 -42.75 14.43
C ILE A 204 -39.71 -43.92 13.49
N GLU A 205 -40.42 -45.05 13.59
CA GLU A 205 -40.22 -46.20 12.71
C GLU A 205 -40.65 -45.94 11.25
N THR A 206 -41.51 -44.93 11.04
CA THR A 206 -42.07 -44.56 9.73
C THR A 206 -41.47 -43.27 9.16
N TRP A 207 -40.49 -42.68 9.84
CA TRP A 207 -39.79 -41.50 9.36
C TRP A 207 -39.13 -41.75 8.00
N SER A 208 -39.28 -40.78 7.10
CA SER A 208 -38.60 -40.78 5.80
C SER A 208 -37.09 -40.53 5.96
N GLU A 209 -36.31 -40.80 4.92
CA GLU A 209 -34.86 -40.49 4.92
C GLU A 209 -34.60 -38.98 5.06
N ASP A 210 -35.47 -38.13 4.51
CA ASP A 210 -35.38 -36.67 4.68
C ASP A 210 -35.64 -36.25 6.13
N THR A 211 -36.60 -36.90 6.79
CA THR A 211 -36.89 -36.69 8.23
C THR A 211 -35.70 -37.12 9.08
N TRP A 212 -35.08 -38.25 8.78
CA TRP A 212 -33.88 -38.73 9.48
C TRP A 212 -32.66 -37.84 9.23
N THR A 213 -32.53 -37.28 8.02
CA THR A 213 -31.51 -36.29 7.68
C THR A 213 -31.65 -35.04 8.53
N ALA A 214 -32.84 -34.42 8.51
CA ALA A 214 -33.10 -33.22 9.29
C ALA A 214 -32.92 -33.48 10.80
N PHE A 215 -33.45 -34.60 11.32
CA PHE A 215 -33.25 -34.96 12.72
C PHE A 215 -31.76 -35.10 13.08
N SER A 216 -30.95 -35.72 12.21
CA SER A 216 -29.52 -35.92 12.46
C SER A 216 -28.75 -34.60 12.51
N LEU A 217 -29.07 -33.66 11.61
CA LEU A 217 -28.46 -32.33 11.57
C LEU A 217 -28.87 -31.46 12.77
N HIS A 218 -30.15 -31.49 13.15
CA HIS A 218 -30.63 -30.82 14.35
C HIS A 218 -29.99 -31.37 15.62
N LEU A 219 -29.82 -32.69 15.72
CA LEU A 219 -29.15 -33.32 16.87
C LEU A 219 -27.66 -32.96 16.91
N LEU A 220 -26.99 -32.96 15.75
CA LEU A 220 -25.59 -32.54 15.63
C LEU A 220 -25.40 -31.09 16.08
N TRP A 221 -26.24 -30.18 15.58
CA TRP A 221 -26.24 -28.76 15.97
C TRP A 221 -26.46 -28.57 17.47
N GLY A 222 -27.47 -29.26 18.03
CA GLY A 222 -27.78 -29.19 19.47
C GLY A 222 -26.61 -29.65 20.34
N ILE A 223 -25.91 -30.72 19.96
CA ILE A 223 -24.72 -31.20 20.68
C ILE A 223 -23.57 -30.20 20.57
N CYS A 224 -23.30 -29.64 19.39
CA CYS A 224 -22.26 -28.62 19.23
C CYS A 224 -22.52 -27.39 20.09
N GLY A 225 -23.74 -26.84 20.05
CA GLY A 225 -24.11 -25.68 20.87
C GLY A 225 -23.98 -25.96 22.37
N GLN A 226 -24.58 -27.05 22.84
CA GLN A 226 -24.54 -27.44 24.25
C GLN A 226 -23.12 -27.70 24.76
N ARG A 227 -22.25 -28.28 23.94
CA ARG A 227 -20.86 -28.56 24.32
C ARG A 227 -20.01 -27.29 24.37
N VAL A 228 -20.15 -26.39 23.39
CA VAL A 228 -19.42 -25.12 23.39
C VAL A 228 -19.88 -24.23 24.54
N ASP A 229 -21.20 -24.13 24.79
CA ASP A 229 -21.75 -23.37 25.92
C ASP A 229 -21.18 -23.85 27.26
N ARG A 230 -21.00 -25.17 27.41
CA ARG A 230 -20.46 -25.79 28.63
C ARG A 230 -18.98 -25.50 28.86
N LEU A 231 -18.20 -25.22 27.82
CA LEU A 231 -16.80 -24.82 27.98
C LEU A 231 -16.65 -23.45 28.68
N ASN A 232 -17.71 -22.65 28.69
CA ASN A 232 -17.74 -21.31 29.28
C ASN A 232 -16.53 -20.47 28.83
N LEU A 233 -16.36 -20.40 27.50
CA LEU A 233 -15.25 -19.69 26.88
C LEU A 233 -15.25 -18.22 27.33
N PRO A 234 -14.06 -17.64 27.59
CA PRO A 234 -13.99 -16.25 27.97
C PRO A 234 -14.58 -15.38 26.85
N PRO A 235 -15.30 -14.29 27.18
CA PRO A 235 -15.75 -13.35 26.18
C PRO A 235 -14.54 -12.78 25.44
N GLU A 236 -14.74 -12.42 24.18
CA GLU A 236 -13.68 -11.84 23.37
C GLU A 236 -13.13 -10.56 24.04
N GLN A 237 -11.81 -10.44 24.11
CA GLN A 237 -11.19 -9.23 24.68
C GLN A 237 -11.45 -8.06 23.75
N ILE A 238 -12.26 -7.12 24.22
CA ILE A 238 -12.51 -5.88 23.49
C ILE A 238 -11.29 -4.97 23.69
N PRO A 239 -10.71 -4.41 22.61
CA PRO A 239 -9.59 -3.47 22.72
C PRO A 239 -9.89 -2.31 23.66
N LEU A 240 -8.85 -1.81 24.33
CA LEU A 240 -8.98 -0.70 25.27
C LEU A 240 -9.47 0.56 24.55
N ARG A 241 -10.66 1.06 24.93
CA ARG A 241 -11.26 2.28 24.35
C ARG A 241 -10.66 3.52 25.01
N LEU A 242 -9.57 4.03 24.42
CA LEU A 242 -8.85 5.19 24.96
C LEU A 242 -9.41 6.53 24.47
N ARG A 243 -9.78 6.63 23.18
CA ARG A 243 -10.28 7.90 22.62
C ARG A 243 -11.72 8.16 23.08
N PRO A 244 -12.10 9.41 23.38
CA PRO A 244 -13.48 9.77 23.71
C PRO A 244 -14.50 9.28 22.67
N ARG A 245 -14.12 9.37 21.39
CA ARG A 245 -14.92 8.87 20.27
C ARG A 245 -15.24 7.37 20.40
N ASP A 246 -14.26 6.52 20.70
CA ASP A 246 -14.46 5.07 20.79
C ASP A 246 -15.33 4.68 22.00
N VAL A 247 -15.28 5.45 23.08
CA VAL A 247 -16.13 5.28 24.27
C VAL A 247 -17.59 5.67 23.97
N LEU A 248 -17.81 6.71 23.17
CA LEU A 248 -19.14 7.25 22.86
C LEU A 248 -19.82 6.58 21.68
N LEU A 249 -19.06 6.10 20.69
CA LEU A 249 -19.57 5.66 19.38
C LEU A 249 -20.60 4.53 19.50
N GLU A 250 -20.23 3.41 20.13
CA GLU A 250 -21.12 2.24 20.17
C GLU A 250 -22.43 2.50 20.92
N PRO A 251 -22.44 3.11 22.13
CA PRO A 251 -23.70 3.34 22.84
C PRO A 251 -24.56 4.46 22.25
N SER A 252 -23.97 5.43 21.54
CA SER A 252 -24.72 6.55 20.93
C SER A 252 -25.11 6.31 19.48
N GLY A 253 -24.37 5.47 18.75
CA GLY A 253 -24.44 5.37 17.30
C GLY A 253 -23.92 6.60 16.54
N VAL A 254 -23.32 7.58 17.25
CA VAL A 254 -22.85 8.84 16.67
C VAL A 254 -21.32 8.85 16.64
N ASP A 255 -20.74 9.05 15.46
CA ASP A 255 -19.28 9.17 15.30
C ASP A 255 -18.81 10.61 15.50
N ALA A 256 -18.23 10.88 16.68
CA ALA A 256 -17.68 12.19 17.01
C ALA A 256 -16.56 12.65 16.06
N ASP A 257 -15.85 11.72 15.40
CA ASP A 257 -14.79 12.07 14.45
C ASP A 257 -15.36 12.72 13.19
N GLU A 258 -16.62 12.44 12.80
CA GLU A 258 -17.26 13.08 11.64
C GLU A 258 -17.36 14.59 11.82
N LEU A 259 -17.82 15.05 12.99
CA LEU A 259 -17.90 16.47 13.34
C LEU A 259 -16.52 17.15 13.22
N VAL A 260 -15.49 16.51 13.76
CA VAL A 260 -14.13 17.04 13.73
C VAL A 260 -13.58 17.08 12.30
N ASN A 261 -13.89 16.06 11.50
CA ASN A 261 -13.47 15.96 10.10
C ASN A 261 -14.12 17.03 9.22
N GLU A 262 -15.36 17.45 9.48
CA GLU A 262 -16.02 18.55 8.77
C GLU A 262 -15.22 19.86 8.82
N ILE A 263 -14.48 20.10 9.91
CA ILE A 263 -13.64 21.29 10.09
C ILE A 263 -12.22 21.05 9.58
N LEU A 264 -11.61 19.91 9.92
CA LEU A 264 -10.21 19.65 9.58
C LEU A 264 -9.99 19.39 8.10
N ILE A 265 -10.90 18.68 7.40
CA ILE A 265 -10.71 18.35 5.99
C ILE A 265 -10.58 19.62 5.13
N PRO A 266 -11.51 20.61 5.20
CA PRO A 266 -11.36 21.86 4.47
C PRO A 266 -10.11 22.64 4.89
N PHE A 267 -9.85 22.75 6.20
CA PHE A 267 -8.72 23.52 6.70
C PHE A 267 -7.37 22.95 6.22
N CYS A 268 -7.16 21.65 6.41
CA CYS A 268 -5.96 20.95 5.93
C CYS A 268 -5.81 21.09 4.41
N SER A 269 -6.91 21.00 3.65
CA SER A 269 -6.87 21.16 2.19
C SER A 269 -6.35 22.52 1.75
N VAL A 270 -6.74 23.61 2.43
CA VAL A 270 -6.25 24.97 2.12
C VAL A 270 -4.83 25.18 2.68
N PHE A 271 -4.51 24.64 3.86
CA PHE A 271 -3.18 24.75 4.46
C PHE A 271 -2.10 24.08 3.59
N MET A 272 -2.41 22.90 3.05
CA MET A 272 -1.50 22.12 2.20
C MET A 272 -1.50 22.57 0.73
N ASP A 273 -2.32 23.56 0.34
CA ASP A 273 -2.44 24.00 -1.04
C ASP A 273 -1.08 24.45 -1.64
N GLN A 274 -0.75 23.90 -2.81
CA GLN A 274 0.49 24.16 -3.52
C GLN A 274 0.41 25.38 -4.46
N GLY A 275 -0.55 26.28 -4.21
CA GLY A 275 -0.85 27.45 -5.03
C GLY A 275 -1.85 27.18 -6.16
N ILE A 276 -2.69 26.16 -6.01
CA ILE A 276 -3.75 25.81 -6.98
C ILE A 276 -5.03 26.57 -6.62
N GLY A 277 -5.33 26.66 -5.33
CA GLY A 277 -6.45 27.43 -4.79
C GLY A 277 -6.34 28.92 -5.14
N GLN A 278 -7.48 29.51 -5.51
CA GLN A 278 -7.55 30.96 -5.74
C GLN A 278 -7.49 31.73 -4.43
N TRP A 279 -8.05 31.15 -3.36
CA TRP A 279 -8.08 31.72 -2.03
C TRP A 279 -6.94 31.11 -1.23
N GLN A 280 -6.16 31.96 -0.56
CA GLN A 280 -5.05 31.53 0.27
C GLN A 280 -5.46 31.59 1.74
N LEU A 281 -4.98 30.64 2.53
CA LEU A 281 -5.17 30.66 3.97
C LEU A 281 -4.41 31.87 4.55
N PRO A 282 -5.09 32.78 5.27
CA PRO A 282 -4.44 33.86 5.98
C PRO A 282 -3.43 33.32 7.00
N ASN A 283 -2.27 33.97 7.12
CA ASN A 283 -1.26 33.63 8.13
C ASN A 283 -0.71 32.19 8.04
N ARG A 284 -0.83 31.53 6.88
CA ARG A 284 -0.33 30.16 6.64
C ARG A 284 1.14 30.00 7.05
N GLU A 285 1.95 31.03 6.80
CA GLU A 285 3.37 31.08 7.13
C GLU A 285 3.68 31.04 8.63
N GLN A 286 2.69 31.30 9.49
CA GLN A 286 2.83 31.24 10.96
C GLN A 286 2.63 29.83 11.53
N GLY A 287 2.40 28.82 10.67
CA GLY A 287 2.16 27.44 11.08
C GLY A 287 0.67 27.09 11.13
N PHE A 288 0.39 25.79 11.17
CA PHE A 288 -0.93 25.20 11.23
C PHE A 288 -1.70 25.67 12.48
N PHE A 289 -1.05 25.64 13.64
CA PHE A 289 -1.68 25.97 14.93
C PHE A 289 -2.11 27.45 15.00
N ARG A 290 -1.20 28.37 14.65
CA ARG A 290 -1.47 29.83 14.71
C ARG A 290 -2.45 30.27 13.64
N SER A 291 -2.35 29.74 12.42
CA SER A 291 -3.32 30.05 11.35
C SER A 291 -4.73 29.56 11.71
N PHE A 292 -4.87 28.40 12.36
CA PHE A 292 -6.16 27.90 12.85
C PHE A 292 -6.74 28.80 13.95
N ILE A 293 -5.95 29.13 14.97
CA ILE A 293 -6.36 30.04 16.07
C ILE A 293 -6.82 31.39 15.51
N HIS A 294 -6.07 31.97 14.59
CA HIS A 294 -6.43 33.25 14.00
C HIS A 294 -7.75 33.17 13.25
N LEU A 295 -7.94 32.14 12.42
CA LEU A 295 -9.15 31.96 11.61
C LEU A 295 -10.39 31.68 12.48
N TYR A 296 -10.34 30.71 13.38
CA TYR A 296 -11.50 30.26 14.16
C TYR A 296 -11.70 31.01 15.49
N GLY A 297 -10.66 31.67 16.02
CA GLY A 297 -10.77 32.51 17.22
C GLY A 297 -11.37 33.90 16.93
N HIS A 298 -11.16 34.42 15.72
CA HIS A 298 -11.58 35.77 15.32
C HIS A 298 -12.70 35.82 14.27
N ALA A 299 -13.16 34.68 13.76
CA ALA A 299 -14.35 34.61 12.92
C ALA A 299 -15.63 35.01 13.70
N CYS A 300 -16.67 35.42 12.98
CA CYS A 300 -18.02 35.52 13.54
C CYS A 300 -18.46 34.16 14.08
N GLU A 301 -19.21 34.15 15.20
CA GLU A 301 -19.54 32.95 15.98
C GLU A 301 -19.88 31.73 15.10
N PRO A 302 -19.26 30.57 15.36
CA PRO A 302 -19.64 29.33 14.69
C PRO A 302 -21.13 29.10 14.92
N LYS A 303 -21.88 28.80 13.85
CA LYS A 303 -23.33 28.57 13.95
C LYS A 303 -23.68 27.19 14.51
N ASP A 304 -22.70 26.30 14.59
CA ASP A 304 -22.91 24.90 14.96
C ASP A 304 -22.72 24.71 16.46
N GLU A 305 -23.74 24.15 17.11
CA GLU A 305 -23.83 23.98 18.57
C GLU A 305 -22.66 23.15 19.15
N TRP A 306 -22.12 22.21 18.38
CA TRP A 306 -21.03 21.34 18.84
C TRP A 306 -19.68 22.08 18.97
N LEU A 307 -19.54 23.25 18.36
CA LEU A 307 -18.35 24.10 18.47
C LEU A 307 -18.40 25.05 19.68
N ASP A 308 -19.40 24.91 20.55
CA ASP A 308 -19.53 25.71 21.76
C ASP A 308 -18.25 25.64 22.61
N GLY A 309 -17.80 26.81 23.08
CA GLY A 309 -16.55 26.97 23.83
C GLY A 309 -15.25 26.82 23.03
N LEU A 310 -15.28 26.51 21.72
CA LEU A 310 -14.05 26.44 20.89
C LEU A 310 -13.36 27.80 20.86
N ARG A 311 -14.08 28.87 20.52
CA ARG A 311 -13.54 30.23 20.40
C ARG A 311 -12.81 30.67 21.66
N ASP A 312 -13.44 30.49 22.81
CA ASP A 312 -12.84 30.85 24.11
C ASP A 312 -11.59 30.03 24.40
N SER A 313 -11.57 28.75 24.01
CA SER A 313 -10.40 27.89 24.16
C SER A 313 -9.23 28.36 23.29
N LEU A 314 -9.49 28.71 22.02
CA LEU A 314 -8.48 29.23 21.11
C LEU A 314 -7.93 30.59 21.57
N LEU A 315 -8.79 31.51 22.02
CA LEU A 315 -8.36 32.82 22.54
C LEU A 315 -7.59 32.70 23.86
N ARG A 316 -7.89 31.70 24.71
CA ARG A 316 -7.07 31.42 25.90
C ARG A 316 -5.66 30.94 25.53
N LEU A 317 -5.54 30.04 24.54
CA LEU A 317 -4.25 29.58 24.03
C LEU A 317 -3.44 30.73 23.43
N GLU A 318 -4.10 31.62 22.69
CA GLU A 318 -3.46 32.80 22.13
C GLU A 318 -2.92 33.76 23.21
N ARG A 319 -3.75 34.09 24.21
CA ARG A 319 -3.38 35.01 25.29
C ARG A 319 -2.30 34.47 26.22
N SER A 320 -2.31 33.16 26.48
CA SER A 320 -1.30 32.50 27.30
C SER A 320 0.02 32.31 26.56
N GLY A 321 0.01 32.37 25.22
CA GLY A 321 1.20 32.09 24.42
C GLY A 321 1.55 30.61 24.36
N ALA A 322 0.66 29.71 24.77
CA ALA A 322 0.89 28.28 24.84
C ALA A 322 1.41 27.69 23.51
N THR A 323 2.38 26.79 23.63
CA THR A 323 2.93 26.01 22.54
C THR A 323 2.02 24.85 22.16
N PRO A 324 2.17 24.28 20.95
CA PRO A 324 1.42 23.09 20.54
C PRO A 324 1.62 21.89 21.49
N LEU A 325 2.84 21.67 22.00
CA LEU A 325 3.14 20.58 22.92
C LEU A 325 2.43 20.75 24.27
N GLU A 326 2.44 21.97 24.83
CA GLU A 326 1.69 22.28 26.06
C GLU A 326 0.18 22.07 25.86
N SER A 327 -0.35 22.43 24.68
CA SER A 327 -1.76 22.20 24.34
C SER A 327 -2.11 20.70 24.26
N ILE A 328 -1.21 19.87 23.71
CA ILE A 328 -1.38 18.41 23.67
C ILE A 328 -1.35 17.84 25.09
N ARG A 329 -0.37 18.23 25.91
CA ARG A 329 -0.26 17.77 27.30
C ARG A 329 -1.51 18.12 28.11
N ALA A 330 -2.01 19.35 27.98
CA ALA A 330 -3.26 19.78 28.61
C ALA A 330 -4.48 18.96 28.13
N SER A 331 -4.51 18.57 26.85
CA SER A 331 -5.58 17.73 26.30
C SER A 331 -5.51 16.28 26.81
N LEU A 332 -4.31 15.71 26.92
CA LEU A 332 -4.11 14.37 27.52
C LEU A 332 -4.59 14.33 28.98
N GLN A 333 -4.29 15.38 29.75
CA GLN A 333 -4.81 15.54 31.11
C GLN A 333 -6.33 15.71 31.14
N LEU A 334 -6.90 16.49 30.20
CA LEU A 334 -8.34 16.69 30.08
C LEU A 334 -9.10 15.38 29.81
N PHE A 335 -8.52 14.45 29.05
CA PHE A 335 -9.09 13.13 28.77
C PHE A 335 -8.68 12.05 29.80
N ALA A 336 -7.91 12.42 30.83
CA ALA A 336 -7.36 11.51 31.84
C ALA A 336 -6.68 10.28 31.21
N ILE A 337 -5.80 10.51 30.23
CA ILE A 337 -4.96 9.46 29.63
C ILE A 337 -3.78 9.18 30.57
N ALA A 338 -3.56 7.92 30.91
CA ALA A 338 -2.43 7.53 31.75
C ALA A 338 -1.12 7.55 30.94
N PRO A 339 0.04 7.83 31.55
CA PRO A 339 1.32 7.90 30.83
C PRO A 339 1.66 6.64 30.00
N ALA A 340 1.22 5.46 30.45
CA ALA A 340 1.41 4.18 29.77
C ALA A 340 0.53 4.01 28.51
N ASP A 341 -0.58 4.74 28.43
CA ASP A 341 -1.56 4.67 27.33
C ASP A 341 -1.38 5.82 26.32
N GLU A 342 -0.47 6.77 26.58
CA GLU A 342 -0.27 7.96 25.75
C GLU A 342 0.16 7.60 24.32
N ASP A 343 1.08 6.63 24.17
CA ASP A 343 1.55 6.19 22.86
C ASP A 343 0.39 5.66 22.00
N GLU A 344 -0.42 4.76 22.56
CA GLU A 344 -1.56 4.17 21.87
C GLU A 344 -2.62 5.23 21.53
N PHE A 345 -2.90 6.14 22.46
CA PHE A 345 -3.85 7.24 22.24
C PHE A 345 -3.39 8.20 21.13
N ILE A 346 -2.12 8.62 21.14
CA ILE A 346 -1.56 9.53 20.14
C ILE A 346 -1.57 8.86 18.76
N GLN A 347 -1.13 7.61 18.68
CA GLN A 347 -1.11 6.84 17.43
C GLN A 347 -2.51 6.68 16.85
N ALA A 348 -3.48 6.26 17.67
CA ALA A 348 -4.87 6.12 17.25
C ALA A 348 -5.47 7.46 16.79
N THR A 349 -5.12 8.57 17.45
CA THR A 349 -5.62 9.90 17.10
C THR A 349 -5.03 10.40 15.77
N LEU A 350 -3.72 10.22 15.53
CA LEU A 350 -3.08 10.59 14.26
C LEU A 350 -3.61 9.76 13.08
N LEU A 351 -3.98 8.51 13.32
CA LEU A 351 -4.53 7.61 12.30
C LEU A 351 -6.05 7.79 12.05
N SER A 352 -6.74 8.59 12.88
CA SER A 352 -8.19 8.79 12.79
C SER A 352 -8.63 9.45 11.48
N LEU A 353 -7.93 10.52 11.07
CA LEU A 353 -8.16 11.20 9.79
C LEU A 353 -7.16 10.70 8.74
N ARG A 354 -7.44 9.49 8.23
CA ARG A 354 -6.57 8.78 7.29
C ARG A 354 -6.17 9.65 6.10
N GLY A 355 -4.88 9.67 5.79
CA GLY A 355 -4.29 10.44 4.69
C GLY A 355 -3.80 11.83 5.09
N PHE A 356 -4.55 12.62 5.88
CA PHE A 356 -4.16 14.00 6.18
C PHE A 356 -2.94 14.13 7.08
N ALA A 357 -2.89 13.38 8.19
CA ALA A 357 -1.71 13.38 9.06
C ALA A 357 -0.45 12.94 8.29
N GLY A 358 -0.58 11.91 7.43
CA GLY A 358 0.50 11.46 6.55
C GLY A 358 0.93 12.51 5.52
N MET A 359 -0.02 13.21 4.88
CA MET A 359 0.30 14.29 3.94
C MET A 359 1.01 15.46 4.64
N ILE A 360 0.56 15.84 5.85
CA ILE A 360 1.23 16.89 6.65
C ILE A 360 2.64 16.44 6.99
N TRP A 361 2.81 15.23 7.54
CA TRP A 361 4.11 14.66 7.87
C TRP A 361 5.07 14.64 6.67
N GLN A 362 4.56 14.29 5.50
CA GLN A 362 5.35 14.23 4.27
C GLN A 362 5.73 15.62 3.75
N LEU A 363 4.80 16.59 3.76
CA LEU A 363 5.08 17.98 3.36
C LEU A 363 6.08 18.65 4.32
N GLU A 364 6.05 18.28 5.59
CA GLU A 364 6.99 18.71 6.62
C GLU A 364 8.38 18.08 6.40
N SER A 365 8.45 16.76 6.27
CA SER A 365 9.71 16.01 6.19
C SER A 365 10.41 16.12 4.83
N ARG A 366 9.63 16.28 3.74
CA ARG A 366 10.10 16.35 2.35
C ARG A 366 9.69 17.65 1.67
N ALA A 367 9.94 18.76 2.35
CA ALA A 367 9.78 20.12 1.83
C ALA A 367 10.47 20.34 0.46
N ASP A 368 11.53 19.58 0.15
CA ASP A 368 12.24 19.59 -1.14
C ASP A 368 11.41 19.11 -2.34
N ARG A 369 10.33 18.36 -2.08
CA ARG A 369 9.50 17.71 -3.11
C ARG A 369 8.30 18.54 -3.53
N VAL A 370 8.08 19.70 -2.92
CA VAL A 370 6.89 20.52 -3.14
C VAL A 370 7.22 21.97 -3.43
N ALA A 371 6.31 22.66 -4.14
CA ALA A 371 6.52 24.04 -4.54
C ALA A 371 6.35 25.02 -3.36
N ARG A 372 5.43 24.70 -2.44
CA ARG A 372 5.12 25.50 -1.25
C ARG A 372 5.23 24.63 0.00
N PRO A 373 6.39 24.60 0.66
CA PRO A 373 6.56 23.83 1.87
C PRO A 373 5.70 24.36 3.02
N ILE A 374 5.57 23.56 4.06
CA ILE A 374 4.96 23.92 5.34
C ILE A 374 6.05 24.02 6.41
N SER A 375 5.73 24.62 7.57
CA SER A 375 6.66 24.75 8.69
C SER A 375 7.01 23.39 9.31
N SER A 376 8.22 23.30 9.87
CA SER A 376 8.58 22.18 10.76
C SER A 376 7.69 22.24 12.02
N GLY A 377 7.26 21.07 12.51
CA GLY A 377 6.33 20.92 13.63
C GLY A 377 4.86 20.91 13.24
N ALA A 378 4.51 20.98 11.95
CA ALA A 378 3.12 21.04 11.49
C ALA A 378 2.29 19.82 11.90
N LEU A 379 2.90 18.62 12.00
CA LEU A 379 2.21 17.43 12.50
C LEU A 379 1.80 17.56 13.98
N VAL A 380 2.69 18.11 14.81
CA VAL A 380 2.43 18.37 16.23
C VAL A 380 1.32 19.42 16.37
N GLU A 381 1.39 20.48 15.57
CA GLU A 381 0.37 21.52 15.51
C GLU A 381 -1.01 20.98 15.07
N PHE A 382 -1.04 20.06 14.10
CA PHE A 382 -2.25 19.37 13.66
C PHE A 382 -2.88 18.56 14.80
N LEU A 383 -2.09 17.77 15.51
CA LEU A 383 -2.58 16.98 16.64
C LEU A 383 -3.14 17.87 17.76
N ALA A 384 -2.45 18.98 18.07
CA ALA A 384 -2.93 19.94 19.07
C ALA A 384 -4.32 20.48 18.73
N ILE A 385 -4.56 20.89 17.48
CA ILE A 385 -5.89 21.34 17.03
C ILE A 385 -6.90 20.19 17.02
N ARG A 386 -6.51 19.00 16.56
CA ARG A 386 -7.39 17.82 16.56
C ARG A 386 -7.92 17.53 17.97
N LEU A 387 -7.06 17.51 18.97
CA LEU A 387 -7.46 17.19 20.35
C LEU A 387 -8.39 18.25 20.95
N ILE A 388 -8.23 19.53 20.59
CA ILE A 388 -9.16 20.59 20.99
C ILE A 388 -10.55 20.34 20.39
N LEU A 389 -10.60 19.97 19.10
CA LEU A 389 -11.86 19.68 18.41
C LEU A 389 -12.50 18.38 18.94
N ASP A 390 -11.71 17.34 19.21
CA ASP A 390 -12.17 16.09 19.84
C ASP A 390 -12.81 16.39 21.21
N ALA A 391 -12.28 17.35 21.98
CA ALA A 391 -12.87 17.75 23.26
C ALA A 391 -14.24 18.45 23.09
N CYS A 392 -14.39 19.32 22.10
CA CYS A 392 -15.68 19.94 21.77
C CYS A 392 -16.71 18.89 21.31
N ALA A 393 -16.34 18.04 20.35
CA ALA A 393 -17.20 16.99 19.83
C ALA A 393 -17.62 15.99 20.92
N ALA A 394 -16.68 15.57 21.78
CA ALA A 394 -16.98 14.66 22.88
C ALA A 394 -17.97 15.26 23.89
N ARG A 395 -17.82 16.54 24.26
CA ARG A 395 -18.79 17.24 25.14
C ARG A 395 -20.17 17.29 24.52
N PHE A 396 -20.24 17.65 23.24
CA PHE A 396 -21.49 17.75 22.52
C PHE A 396 -22.21 16.41 22.45
N VAL A 397 -21.54 15.35 21.98
CA VAL A 397 -22.13 14.01 21.86
C VAL A 397 -22.51 13.46 23.23
N ALA A 398 -21.67 13.63 24.26
CA ALA A 398 -21.98 13.18 25.61
C ALA A 398 -23.23 13.89 26.19
N LYS A 399 -23.37 15.19 25.94
CA LYS A 399 -24.55 15.96 26.35
C LYS A 399 -25.78 15.56 25.55
N GLN A 400 -25.70 15.48 24.23
CA GLN A 400 -26.85 15.22 23.36
C GLN A 400 -27.37 13.79 23.49
N ALA A 401 -26.50 12.79 23.49
CA ALA A 401 -26.89 11.38 23.55
C ALA A 401 -27.18 10.89 24.98
N PHE A 402 -26.50 11.44 25.98
CA PHE A 402 -26.55 10.90 27.35
C PHE A 402 -26.92 11.92 28.43
N GLY A 403 -27.11 13.19 28.09
CA GLY A 403 -27.35 14.27 29.06
C GLY A 403 -26.16 14.51 29.99
N TYR A 404 -24.95 14.08 29.60
CA TYR A 404 -23.76 14.18 30.44
C TYR A 404 -23.08 15.54 30.27
N GLU A 405 -23.05 16.34 31.33
CA GLU A 405 -22.40 17.66 31.38
C GLU A 405 -21.18 17.68 32.34
N GLY A 406 -20.71 16.51 32.77
CA GLY A 406 -19.56 16.36 33.67
C GLY A 406 -18.21 16.65 33.00
N ALA A 407 -17.13 16.52 33.78
CA ALA A 407 -15.77 16.72 33.27
C ALA A 407 -15.36 15.59 32.31
N LEU A 408 -14.69 15.94 31.20
CA LEU A 408 -14.23 14.95 30.22
C LEU A 408 -13.27 13.90 30.81
N SER A 409 -12.54 14.25 31.87
CA SER A 409 -11.65 13.33 32.60
C SER A 409 -12.39 12.17 33.27
N GLU A 410 -13.69 12.35 33.54
CA GLU A 410 -14.55 11.35 34.17
C GLU A 410 -15.43 10.61 33.15
N LEU A 411 -15.46 11.06 31.89
CA LEU A 411 -16.35 10.53 30.85
C LEU A 411 -16.16 9.03 30.64
N ARG A 412 -14.91 8.56 30.56
CA ARG A 412 -14.61 7.13 30.36
C ARG A 412 -15.15 6.26 31.49
N SER A 413 -14.92 6.68 32.74
CA SER A 413 -15.42 5.97 33.94
C SER A 413 -16.95 6.00 34.01
N PHE A 414 -17.57 7.13 33.68
CA PHE A 414 -19.03 7.27 33.62
C PHE A 414 -19.64 6.33 32.57
N MET A 415 -19.09 6.32 31.36
CA MET A 415 -19.58 5.48 30.27
C MET A 415 -19.37 4.00 30.56
N ALA A 416 -18.20 3.60 31.08
CA ALA A 416 -17.95 2.22 31.47
C ALA A 416 -18.92 1.72 32.57
N ALA A 417 -19.33 2.60 33.49
CA ALA A 417 -20.26 2.25 34.56
C ALA A 417 -21.72 2.15 34.08
N LYS A 418 -22.15 3.02 33.16
CA LYS A 418 -23.55 3.12 32.72
C LYS A 418 -23.87 2.31 31.46
N TYR A 419 -22.88 2.16 30.59
CA TYR A 419 -22.95 1.47 29.31
C TYR A 419 -21.71 0.58 29.15
N PRO A 420 -21.60 -0.49 29.95
CA PRO A 420 -20.48 -1.42 29.84
C PRO A 420 -20.45 -1.99 28.41
N PRO A 421 -19.25 -2.19 27.83
CA PRO A 421 -19.13 -2.78 26.51
C PRO A 421 -19.83 -4.15 26.48
N PRO A 422 -20.57 -4.49 25.42
CA PRO A 422 -21.30 -5.75 25.36
C PRO A 422 -20.33 -6.93 25.39
N GLU A 423 -20.65 -7.97 26.16
CA GLU A 423 -19.88 -9.22 26.09
C GLU A 423 -20.12 -9.90 24.74
N VAL A 424 -19.09 -9.91 23.89
CA VAL A 424 -19.13 -10.64 22.63
C VAL A 424 -18.79 -12.10 22.91
N ARG A 425 -19.82 -12.94 22.99
CA ARG A 425 -19.67 -14.40 23.08
C ARG A 425 -19.59 -15.01 21.68
N ARG A 426 -18.58 -15.87 21.48
CA ARG A 426 -18.29 -16.55 20.20
C ARG A 426 -18.84 -17.97 20.14
N ASP A 427 -19.63 -18.37 21.13
CA ASP A 427 -20.13 -19.73 21.30
C ASP A 427 -20.87 -20.24 20.05
N ASP A 428 -21.82 -19.46 19.54
CA ASP A 428 -22.58 -19.79 18.32
C ASP A 428 -21.67 -19.87 17.08
N GLN A 429 -20.61 -19.05 17.02
CA GLN A 429 -19.66 -19.03 15.90
C GLN A 429 -18.83 -20.30 15.87
N LEU A 430 -18.28 -20.69 17.03
CA LEU A 430 -17.51 -21.91 17.21
C LEU A 430 -18.37 -23.17 17.04
N ALA A 431 -19.56 -23.19 17.64
CA ALA A 431 -20.50 -24.30 17.49
C ALA A 431 -20.85 -24.51 16.01
N PHE A 432 -21.03 -23.44 15.24
CA PHE A 432 -21.35 -23.52 13.81
C PHE A 432 -20.17 -23.96 12.96
N LEU A 433 -18.95 -23.57 13.32
CA LEU A 433 -17.73 -24.10 12.69
C LEU A 433 -17.57 -25.60 12.93
N VAL A 434 -17.72 -26.06 14.19
CA VAL A 434 -17.65 -27.49 14.51
C VAL A 434 -18.78 -28.26 13.81
N PHE A 435 -19.99 -27.71 13.75
CA PHE A 435 -21.12 -28.30 13.02
C PHE A 435 -20.82 -28.49 11.52
N GLN A 436 -20.19 -27.53 10.85
CA GLN A 436 -19.78 -27.65 9.46
C GLN A 436 -18.66 -28.69 9.28
N LEU A 437 -17.65 -28.65 10.14
CA LEU A 437 -16.52 -29.58 10.10
C LEU A 437 -16.95 -31.03 10.38
N ALA A 438 -17.89 -31.23 11.31
CA ALA A 438 -18.45 -32.54 11.61
C ALA A 438 -19.12 -33.17 10.39
N GLN A 439 -19.80 -32.39 9.55
CA GLN A 439 -20.38 -32.90 8.30
C GLN A 439 -19.29 -33.29 7.30
N LEU A 440 -18.27 -32.45 7.10
CA LEU A 440 -17.19 -32.67 6.12
C LEU A 440 -16.28 -33.85 6.52
N MET A 441 -15.95 -33.96 7.79
CA MET A 441 -15.06 -34.98 8.36
C MET A 441 -15.80 -36.23 8.87
N ALA A 442 -17.13 -36.25 8.68
CA ALA A 442 -18.02 -37.34 9.06
C ALA A 442 -18.03 -37.68 10.56
N TRP A 443 -17.94 -36.67 11.42
CA TRP A 443 -18.09 -36.86 12.87
C TRP A 443 -19.55 -37.00 13.23
N THR A 444 -19.92 -38.17 13.75
CA THR A 444 -21.29 -38.44 14.19
C THR A 444 -21.67 -37.66 15.45
N PRO A 445 -22.97 -37.40 15.67
CA PRO A 445 -23.50 -36.93 16.95
C PRO A 445 -23.00 -37.77 18.14
N GLU A 446 -22.95 -39.10 17.99
CA GLU A 446 -22.49 -40.03 19.04
C GLU A 446 -21.00 -39.81 19.37
N SER A 447 -20.13 -39.68 18.37
CA SER A 447 -18.70 -39.46 18.57
C SER A 447 -18.41 -38.12 19.26
N LEU A 448 -19.10 -37.05 18.85
CA LEU A 448 -18.92 -35.72 19.44
C LEU A 448 -19.47 -35.64 20.87
N HIS A 449 -20.61 -36.29 21.11
CA HIS A 449 -21.17 -36.37 22.46
C HIS A 449 -20.25 -37.13 23.43
N ARG A 450 -19.53 -38.16 22.96
CA ARG A 450 -18.64 -38.98 23.81
C ARG A 450 -17.30 -38.31 24.15
N LEU A 451 -16.94 -37.21 23.47
CA LEU A 451 -15.73 -36.47 23.78
C LEU A 451 -15.77 -35.91 25.21
N ALA A 452 -14.63 -35.97 25.90
CA ALA A 452 -14.46 -35.29 27.17
C ALA A 452 -14.39 -33.77 26.97
N ASP A 453 -14.71 -32.99 28.00
CA ASP A 453 -14.65 -31.53 27.96
C ASP A 453 -13.22 -31.04 27.59
N SER A 454 -12.16 -31.76 28.00
CA SER A 454 -10.77 -31.46 27.61
C SER A 454 -10.48 -31.68 26.13
N ASP A 455 -11.15 -32.63 25.48
CA ASP A 455 -10.96 -32.90 24.05
C ASP A 455 -11.78 -31.93 23.19
N TRP A 456 -12.96 -31.53 23.67
CA TRP A 456 -13.70 -30.39 23.11
C TRP A 456 -12.88 -29.10 23.16
N GLN A 457 -12.24 -28.81 24.30
CA GLN A 457 -11.36 -27.64 24.42
C GLN A 457 -10.21 -27.69 23.41
N LYS A 458 -9.52 -28.83 23.25
CA LYS A 458 -8.46 -28.97 22.24
C LYS A 458 -8.97 -28.74 20.81
N LEU A 459 -10.16 -29.22 20.49
CA LEU A 459 -10.77 -29.02 19.18
C LEU A 459 -11.08 -27.55 18.92
N THR A 460 -11.71 -26.87 19.89
CA THR A 460 -12.04 -25.45 19.75
C THR A 460 -10.80 -24.57 19.73
N ASP A 461 -9.79 -24.88 20.56
CA ASP A 461 -8.51 -24.15 20.58
C ASP A 461 -7.79 -24.26 19.23
N GLU A 462 -7.81 -25.44 18.59
CA GLU A 462 -7.17 -25.63 17.29
C GLU A 462 -7.92 -24.89 16.16
N ILE A 463 -9.26 -24.86 16.21
CA ILE A 463 -10.09 -24.11 15.25
C ILE A 463 -9.87 -22.60 15.41
N ASP A 464 -9.84 -22.10 16.65
CA ASP A 464 -9.60 -20.69 16.95
C ASP A 464 -8.18 -20.25 16.59
N ALA A 465 -7.18 -21.10 16.88
CA ALA A 465 -5.80 -20.85 16.49
C ALA A 465 -5.63 -20.79 14.97
N PHE A 466 -6.41 -21.57 14.21
CA PHE A 466 -6.44 -21.53 12.75
C PHE A 466 -7.49 -20.56 12.21
N SER A 467 -7.42 -19.32 12.69
CA SER A 467 -8.30 -18.20 12.35
C SER A 467 -8.34 -17.87 10.86
N ASP A 468 -9.28 -17.01 10.44
CA ASP A 468 -9.36 -16.51 9.07
C ASP A 468 -8.04 -15.85 8.60
N MET A 469 -7.38 -15.10 9.47
CA MET A 469 -6.07 -14.50 9.17
C MET A 469 -5.01 -15.57 8.88
N GLU A 470 -4.95 -16.61 9.70
CA GLU A 470 -4.00 -17.71 9.52
C GLU A 470 -4.28 -18.51 8.24
N ARG A 471 -5.56 -18.79 7.94
CA ARG A 471 -5.93 -19.47 6.69
C ARG A 471 -5.53 -18.66 5.46
N ARG A 472 -5.79 -17.35 5.46
CA ARG A 472 -5.37 -16.44 4.37
C ARG A 472 -3.85 -16.39 4.22
N ARG A 473 -3.10 -16.45 5.32
CA ARG A 473 -1.64 -16.58 5.30
C ARG A 473 -1.18 -17.86 4.59
N ILE A 474 -1.77 -19.02 4.90
CA ILE A 474 -1.45 -20.29 4.21
C ILE A 474 -1.78 -20.19 2.72
N PHE A 475 -2.94 -19.64 2.37
CA PHE A 475 -3.32 -19.45 0.97
C PHE A 475 -2.32 -18.56 0.22
N GLN A 476 -1.88 -17.46 0.84
CA GLN A 476 -0.88 -16.57 0.25
C GLN A 476 0.44 -17.29 0.01
N GLN A 477 0.92 -18.06 1.00
CA GLN A 477 2.14 -18.84 0.86
C GLN A 477 2.02 -19.91 -0.25
N ALA A 478 0.87 -20.59 -0.34
CA ALA A 478 0.61 -21.57 -1.40
C ALA A 478 0.58 -20.90 -2.80
N TYR A 479 -0.03 -19.71 -2.90
CA TYR A 479 -0.04 -18.91 -4.13
C TYR A 479 1.36 -18.50 -4.58
N GLU A 480 2.20 -18.03 -3.65
CA GLU A 480 3.59 -17.65 -3.95
C GLU A 480 4.48 -18.85 -4.25
N ARG A 481 4.25 -19.97 -3.57
CA ARG A 481 5.00 -21.21 -3.73
C ARG A 481 4.94 -21.70 -5.18
N GLN A 482 3.76 -21.72 -5.77
CA GLN A 482 3.58 -22.19 -7.15
C GLN A 482 4.32 -21.28 -8.15
N TYR A 483 4.27 -19.96 -7.95
CA TYR A 483 5.04 -19.01 -8.75
C TYR A 483 6.55 -19.23 -8.65
N ARG A 484 7.03 -19.42 -7.42
CA ARG A 484 8.44 -19.65 -7.11
C ARG A 484 8.92 -20.94 -7.78
N MET A 485 8.18 -22.04 -7.66
CA MET A 485 8.54 -23.31 -8.30
C MET A 485 8.63 -23.15 -9.81
N GLN A 486 7.60 -22.61 -10.46
CA GLN A 486 7.59 -22.41 -11.92
C GLN A 486 8.79 -21.58 -12.39
N THR A 487 9.15 -20.53 -11.65
CA THR A 487 10.29 -19.68 -11.97
C THR A 487 11.62 -20.42 -11.80
N LEU A 488 11.82 -21.11 -10.67
CA LEU A 488 13.04 -21.86 -10.40
C LEU A 488 13.22 -23.03 -11.37
N ASP A 489 12.14 -23.73 -11.71
CA ASP A 489 12.15 -24.81 -12.70
C ASP A 489 12.56 -24.28 -14.07
N ALA A 490 11.99 -23.13 -14.50
CA ALA A 490 12.36 -22.49 -15.76
C ALA A 490 13.84 -22.07 -15.77
N VAL A 491 14.33 -21.47 -14.69
CA VAL A 491 15.75 -21.10 -14.55
C VAL A 491 16.65 -22.34 -14.58
N ALA A 492 16.28 -23.42 -13.88
CA ALA A 492 17.04 -24.66 -13.85
C ALA A 492 17.12 -25.31 -15.24
N VAL A 493 16.00 -25.36 -15.97
CA VAL A 493 15.95 -25.85 -17.35
C VAL A 493 16.83 -25.01 -18.27
N GLN A 494 16.73 -23.69 -18.21
CA GLN A 494 17.54 -22.80 -19.06
C GLN A 494 19.03 -22.86 -18.73
N ALA A 495 19.38 -22.94 -17.45
CA ALA A 495 20.76 -23.10 -17.01
C ALA A 495 21.37 -24.39 -17.57
N GLU A 496 20.59 -25.47 -17.62
CA GLU A 496 21.03 -26.76 -18.17
C GLU A 496 21.16 -26.71 -19.71
N LEU A 497 20.19 -26.13 -20.42
CA LEU A 497 20.29 -25.89 -21.86
C LEU A 497 21.52 -25.04 -22.22
N ALA A 498 21.78 -23.98 -21.46
CA ALA A 498 22.95 -23.12 -21.67
C ALA A 498 24.27 -23.85 -21.42
N LYS A 499 24.33 -24.83 -20.49
CA LYS A 499 25.53 -25.68 -20.32
C LYS A 499 25.71 -26.60 -21.53
N GLN A 500 24.63 -27.15 -22.06
CA GLN A 500 24.68 -28.07 -23.21
C GLN A 500 25.05 -27.38 -24.53
N GLN A 501 24.67 -26.11 -24.72
CA GLN A 501 25.03 -25.33 -25.92
C GLN A 501 26.46 -24.77 -25.87
N ARG A 502 27.11 -24.77 -24.70
CA ARG A 502 28.42 -24.12 -24.46
C ARG A 502 29.68 -24.76 -25.08
N PRO A 503 29.76 -26.04 -25.50
CA PRO A 503 31.06 -26.58 -25.95
C PRO A 503 31.51 -26.22 -27.37
N SER A 504 30.73 -25.49 -28.20
CA SER A 504 31.18 -25.26 -29.60
C SER A 504 30.95 -23.87 -30.18
N GLN A 505 29.94 -23.11 -29.75
CA GLN A 505 29.71 -21.75 -30.27
C GLN A 505 30.35 -20.66 -29.41
N ILE A 506 30.31 -20.80 -28.07
CA ILE A 506 30.91 -19.80 -27.18
C ILE A 506 32.44 -19.88 -27.21
N GLU A 507 33.05 -21.06 -27.22
CA GLU A 507 34.51 -21.19 -27.43
C GLU A 507 34.96 -20.66 -28.81
N GLN A 508 34.13 -20.78 -29.86
CA GLN A 508 34.43 -20.18 -31.17
C GLN A 508 34.21 -18.64 -31.19
N LEU A 509 33.36 -18.10 -30.31
CA LEU A 509 33.13 -16.66 -30.12
C LEU A 509 34.15 -16.02 -29.15
N THR A 510 34.66 -16.76 -28.16
CA THR A 510 35.64 -16.30 -27.16
C THR A 510 37.10 -16.57 -27.55
N ALA A 511 37.36 -17.45 -28.52
CA ALA A 511 38.71 -17.70 -29.05
C ALA A 511 39.34 -16.52 -29.82
N GLY A 512 38.62 -15.39 -29.97
CA GLY A 512 39.19 -14.12 -30.39
C GLY A 512 38.46 -12.98 -29.70
N HIS A 513 39.19 -12.12 -28.97
CA HIS A 513 38.68 -10.90 -28.34
C HIS A 513 37.96 -9.99 -29.35
N ARG A 514 36.67 -10.22 -29.61
CA ARG A 514 35.85 -9.31 -30.41
C ARG A 514 35.08 -8.42 -29.47
N THR A 515 35.59 -7.20 -29.30
CA THR A 515 34.86 -6.08 -28.68
C THR A 515 33.45 -6.00 -29.31
N PRO A 516 32.38 -5.85 -28.51
CA PRO A 516 31.02 -5.72 -29.03
C PRO A 516 30.90 -4.58 -30.04
N VAL A 517 29.97 -4.70 -31.01
CA VAL A 517 29.76 -3.64 -32.01
C VAL A 517 29.24 -2.35 -31.38
N PHE A 518 28.43 -2.48 -30.34
CA PHE A 518 28.01 -1.43 -29.42
C PHE A 518 27.49 -2.09 -28.14
N GLN A 519 27.40 -1.32 -27.06
CA GLN A 519 26.82 -1.75 -25.79
C GLN A 519 25.67 -0.84 -25.42
N VAL A 520 24.63 -1.37 -24.78
CA VAL A 520 23.45 -0.61 -24.36
C VAL A 520 23.20 -0.82 -22.87
N ILE A 521 23.17 0.27 -22.11
CA ILE A 521 22.85 0.28 -20.68
C ILE A 521 21.44 0.84 -20.55
N THR A 522 20.47 0.02 -20.18
CA THR A 522 19.08 0.44 -19.95
C THR A 522 18.75 0.51 -18.46
N CYS A 523 17.58 1.04 -18.13
CA CYS A 523 17.03 0.86 -16.79
C CYS A 523 16.78 -0.63 -16.50
N ILE A 524 16.87 -1.05 -15.23
CA ILE A 524 16.45 -2.38 -14.72
C ILE A 524 14.92 -2.55 -14.66
N ASP A 525 14.17 -1.57 -15.15
CA ASP A 525 12.71 -1.61 -15.20
C ASP A 525 12.23 -2.73 -16.14
N ASP A 526 11.20 -3.46 -15.74
CA ASP A 526 10.70 -4.64 -16.47
C ASP A 526 10.22 -4.32 -17.89
N ARG A 527 9.85 -3.06 -18.15
CA ARG A 527 9.45 -2.58 -19.48
C ARG A 527 10.62 -2.50 -20.45
N GLU A 528 11.85 -2.41 -19.96
CA GLU A 528 13.06 -2.43 -20.79
C GLU A 528 13.55 -3.86 -21.08
N GLU A 529 13.02 -4.89 -20.39
CA GLU A 529 13.52 -6.26 -20.55
C GLU A 529 13.25 -6.83 -21.95
N SER A 530 12.04 -6.62 -22.46
CA SER A 530 11.69 -7.00 -23.85
C SER A 530 12.53 -6.23 -24.88
N PHE A 531 12.81 -4.95 -24.62
CA PHE A 531 13.67 -4.12 -25.46
C PHE A 531 15.10 -4.68 -25.52
N ARG A 532 15.71 -4.97 -24.36
CA ARG A 532 17.05 -5.56 -24.26
C ARG A 532 17.15 -6.89 -25.00
N ARG A 533 16.17 -7.79 -24.80
CA ARG A 533 16.12 -9.07 -25.50
C ARG A 533 16.11 -8.86 -27.01
N TYR A 534 15.30 -7.94 -27.53
CA TYR A 534 15.27 -7.66 -28.96
C TYR A 534 16.57 -7.03 -29.49
N VAL A 535 17.30 -6.25 -28.69
CA VAL A 535 18.65 -5.78 -29.07
C VAL A 535 19.57 -6.96 -29.34
N GLU A 536 19.64 -7.91 -28.41
CA GLU A 536 20.52 -9.09 -28.50
C GLU A 536 20.07 -10.06 -29.60
N GLU A 537 18.76 -10.21 -29.84
CA GLU A 537 18.24 -11.02 -30.94
C GLU A 537 18.48 -10.40 -32.32
N THR A 538 18.42 -9.06 -32.42
CA THR A 538 18.60 -8.34 -33.70
C THR A 538 20.07 -8.19 -34.05
N GLU A 539 20.93 -7.97 -33.06
CA GLU A 539 22.38 -7.90 -33.21
C GLU A 539 23.06 -8.77 -32.14
N PRO A 540 23.37 -10.05 -32.46
CA PRO A 540 24.02 -10.98 -31.52
C PRO A 540 25.42 -10.58 -31.07
N ARG A 541 26.02 -9.55 -31.68
CA ARG A 541 27.33 -8.99 -31.30
C ARG A 541 27.21 -7.73 -30.44
N ALA A 542 25.99 -7.31 -30.08
CA ALA A 542 25.74 -6.27 -29.10
C ALA A 542 25.60 -6.90 -27.70
N GLU A 543 25.89 -6.11 -26.67
CA GLU A 543 25.64 -6.52 -25.27
C GLU A 543 24.74 -5.51 -24.58
N THR A 544 23.87 -5.99 -23.70
CA THR A 544 23.01 -5.13 -22.89
C THR A 544 23.29 -5.27 -21.40
N PHE A 545 23.15 -4.17 -20.68
CA PHE A 545 23.30 -4.11 -19.22
C PHE A 545 22.09 -3.40 -18.61
N GLY A 546 21.71 -3.81 -17.40
CA GLY A 546 20.68 -3.13 -16.60
C GLY A 546 21.31 -2.32 -15.48
N ALA A 547 20.88 -1.07 -15.32
CA ALA A 547 21.22 -0.22 -14.19
C ALA A 547 19.98 0.48 -13.60
N ALA A 548 20.05 0.95 -12.36
CA ALA A 548 19.02 1.85 -11.86
C ALA A 548 18.97 3.12 -12.74
N GLY A 549 17.81 3.50 -13.28
CA GLY A 549 17.67 4.51 -14.33
C GLY A 549 18.09 5.95 -14.01
N PHE A 550 18.49 6.24 -12.76
CA PHE A 550 19.16 7.51 -12.42
C PHE A 550 20.68 7.48 -12.66
N PHE A 551 21.24 6.31 -13.00
CA PHE A 551 22.64 6.09 -13.40
C PHE A 551 23.67 6.64 -12.41
N ALA A 552 23.44 6.45 -11.11
CA ALA A 552 24.23 7.02 -10.01
C ALA A 552 24.29 8.57 -9.98
N SER A 553 23.64 9.27 -10.91
CA SER A 553 23.61 10.73 -11.03
C SER A 553 22.42 11.32 -10.27
N ALA A 554 22.46 11.26 -8.94
CA ALA A 554 21.41 11.84 -8.10
C ALA A 554 21.46 13.38 -8.16
N MET A 555 20.46 14.00 -8.78
CA MET A 555 20.42 15.44 -9.04
C MET A 555 19.02 16.04 -8.93
N TYR A 556 18.92 17.30 -8.54
CA TYR A 556 17.80 18.18 -8.82
C TYR A 556 17.91 18.69 -10.24
N TYR A 557 16.98 18.33 -11.12
CA TYR A 557 16.98 18.72 -12.52
C TYR A 557 15.97 19.83 -12.80
N ARG A 558 16.34 20.81 -13.61
CA ARG A 558 15.40 21.80 -14.17
C ARG A 558 15.54 21.84 -15.68
N GLY A 559 14.52 21.34 -16.38
CA GLY A 559 14.43 21.46 -17.83
C GLY A 559 14.26 22.91 -18.30
N ASN A 560 14.61 23.20 -19.55
CA ASN A 560 14.56 24.58 -20.08
C ASN A 560 13.16 25.24 -20.01
N ALA A 561 12.09 24.43 -20.05
CA ALA A 561 10.71 24.89 -19.97
C ALA A 561 10.09 24.81 -18.57
N GLU A 562 10.82 24.27 -17.59
CA GLU A 562 10.33 24.01 -16.23
C GLU A 562 10.64 25.19 -15.29
N ALA A 563 9.74 25.46 -14.35
CA ALA A 563 9.87 26.58 -13.42
C ALA A 563 10.68 26.23 -12.17
N HIS A 564 10.61 24.97 -11.73
CA HIS A 564 11.21 24.49 -10.49
C HIS A 564 12.12 23.29 -10.78
N TYR A 565 13.04 23.04 -9.85
CA TYR A 565 13.83 21.83 -9.89
C TYR A 565 13.00 20.62 -9.44
N VAL A 566 13.24 19.47 -10.07
CA VAL A 566 12.64 18.19 -9.71
C VAL A 566 13.78 17.19 -9.44
N PRO A 567 13.77 16.49 -8.31
CA PRO A 567 14.76 15.45 -8.02
C PRO A 567 14.59 14.25 -8.95
N LEU A 568 15.67 13.87 -9.66
CA LEU A 568 15.75 12.70 -10.54
C LEU A 568 16.61 11.60 -9.91
N CYS A 569 16.10 11.00 -8.84
CA CYS A 569 16.75 9.92 -8.10
C CYS A 569 15.72 9.10 -7.31
N PRO A 570 16.10 7.94 -6.75
CA PRO A 570 15.24 7.23 -5.81
C PRO A 570 14.86 8.14 -4.65
N ILE A 571 13.65 7.98 -4.16
CA ILE A 571 13.03 8.90 -3.19
C ILE A 571 13.66 8.77 -1.79
N ILE A 572 14.31 7.64 -1.46
CA ILE A 572 15.18 7.52 -0.28
C ILE A 572 16.46 8.37 -0.38
N ILE A 573 16.83 8.86 -1.56
CA ILE A 573 17.98 9.73 -1.76
C ILE A 573 17.51 11.19 -1.77
N ARG A 574 18.22 12.03 -1.01
CA ARG A 574 18.14 13.50 -1.13
C ARG A 574 19.35 13.97 -1.94
N PRO A 575 19.16 14.45 -3.18
CA PRO A 575 20.27 15.00 -3.95
C PRO A 575 20.89 16.20 -3.26
N ASN A 576 22.19 16.40 -3.45
CA ASN A 576 22.88 17.64 -3.11
C ASN A 576 23.10 18.51 -4.34
N HIS A 577 23.15 17.91 -5.53
CA HIS A 577 23.56 18.57 -6.76
C HIS A 577 22.36 19.06 -7.57
N TYR A 578 22.55 20.18 -8.26
CA TYR A 578 21.56 20.79 -9.15
C TYR A 578 22.08 20.73 -10.57
N VAL A 579 21.23 20.38 -11.54
CA VAL A 579 21.56 20.35 -12.96
C VAL A 579 20.49 21.10 -13.71
N GLN A 580 20.91 21.97 -14.61
CA GLN A 580 20.01 22.80 -15.39
C GLN A 580 20.22 22.56 -16.87
N GLU A 581 19.13 22.46 -17.61
CA GLU A 581 19.14 22.50 -19.06
C GLU A 581 18.95 23.95 -19.54
N SER A 582 19.95 24.45 -20.28
CA SER A 582 19.93 25.78 -20.90
C SER A 582 19.91 25.64 -22.42
N VAL A 583 19.46 26.70 -23.09
CA VAL A 583 19.56 26.80 -24.55
C VAL A 583 20.99 27.17 -24.90
N SER A 584 21.57 26.54 -25.92
CA SER A 584 22.90 26.93 -26.40
C SER A 584 22.95 28.43 -26.73
N PHE A 585 24.06 29.10 -26.38
CA PHE A 585 24.26 30.56 -26.49
C PHE A 585 23.82 31.15 -27.84
N SER A 586 23.99 30.42 -28.94
CA SER A 586 23.59 30.84 -30.30
C SER A 586 22.08 31.07 -30.49
N PHE A 587 21.23 30.65 -29.54
CA PHE A 587 19.77 30.77 -29.61
C PHE A 587 19.13 31.48 -28.40
N GLU A 588 19.92 32.10 -27.51
CA GLU A 588 19.42 32.74 -26.28
C GLU A 588 18.42 33.88 -26.54
N ASP A 589 18.67 34.74 -27.53
CA ASP A 589 17.82 35.90 -27.79
C ASP A 589 16.42 35.51 -28.32
N ALA A 590 16.36 34.47 -29.15
CA ALA A 590 15.12 33.88 -29.63
C ALA A 590 14.29 33.29 -28.47
N GLU A 591 14.94 32.72 -27.45
CA GLU A 591 14.27 32.14 -26.28
C GLU A 591 13.87 33.20 -25.25
N ARG A 592 14.64 34.27 -25.03
CA ARG A 592 14.25 35.39 -24.15
C ARG A 592 12.93 36.01 -24.59
N LEU A 593 12.74 36.20 -25.89
CA LEU A 593 11.49 36.69 -26.48
C LEU A 593 10.34 35.70 -26.26
N ARG A 594 10.59 34.40 -26.43
CA ARG A 594 9.58 33.33 -26.20
C ARG A 594 9.19 33.17 -24.74
N ARG A 595 10.13 33.21 -23.80
CA ARG A 595 9.86 33.17 -22.35
C ARG A 595 8.97 34.34 -21.93
N ARG A 596 9.22 35.55 -22.48
CA ARG A 596 8.34 36.71 -22.28
C ARG A 596 6.95 36.47 -22.85
N LEU A 597 6.84 36.01 -24.10
CA LEU A 597 5.55 35.68 -24.74
C LEU A 597 4.77 34.60 -23.99
N ARG A 598 5.42 33.50 -23.58
CA ARG A 598 4.81 32.43 -22.78
C ARG A 598 4.33 32.91 -21.42
N ARG A 599 5.11 33.76 -20.72
CA ARG A 599 4.68 34.36 -19.44
C ARG A 599 3.48 35.29 -19.62
N VAL A 600 3.45 36.08 -20.69
CA VAL A 600 2.33 36.99 -21.01
C VAL A 600 1.08 36.19 -21.36
N LEU A 601 1.19 35.21 -22.27
CA LEU A 601 0.10 34.31 -22.62
C LEU A 601 -0.40 33.54 -21.40
N GLY A 602 0.50 32.93 -20.63
CA GLY A 602 0.17 32.19 -19.40
C GLY A 602 -0.57 33.05 -18.38
N ARG A 603 -0.11 34.29 -18.15
CA ARG A 603 -0.81 35.27 -17.29
C ARG A 603 -2.17 35.66 -17.87
N ALA A 604 -2.29 35.82 -19.18
CA ALA A 604 -3.56 36.15 -19.84
C ALA A 604 -4.57 34.99 -19.74
N THR A 605 -4.15 33.75 -20.01
CA THR A 605 -4.98 32.55 -19.83
C THR A 605 -5.36 32.33 -18.38
N TYR A 606 -4.43 32.51 -17.44
CA TYR A 606 -4.74 32.41 -16.01
C TYR A 606 -5.77 33.46 -15.57
N ARG A 607 -5.59 34.72 -15.98
CA ARG A 607 -6.56 35.81 -15.72
C ARG A 607 -7.90 35.56 -16.39
N MET A 608 -7.92 35.01 -17.60
CA MET A 608 -9.15 34.64 -18.31
C MET A 608 -9.85 33.47 -17.60
N HIS A 609 -9.12 32.44 -17.15
CA HIS A 609 -9.69 31.33 -16.39
C HIS A 609 -10.21 31.78 -15.02
N ALA A 610 -9.44 32.57 -14.28
CA ALA A 610 -9.86 33.13 -13.01
C ALA A 610 -11.06 34.07 -13.17
N GLY A 611 -11.03 34.94 -14.18
CA GLY A 611 -12.13 35.81 -14.56
C GLY A 611 -13.37 35.03 -14.97
N SER A 612 -13.24 33.92 -15.71
CA SER A 612 -14.36 33.08 -16.17
C SER A 612 -15.17 32.44 -15.05
N ARG A 613 -14.64 32.38 -13.83
CA ARG A 613 -15.34 31.86 -12.64
C ARG A 613 -16.03 32.96 -11.82
N THR A 614 -15.95 34.21 -12.25
CA THR A 614 -16.76 35.33 -11.73
C THR A 614 -18.06 35.43 -12.51
N VAL A 615 -19.10 36.04 -11.93
CA VAL A 615 -20.42 36.20 -12.60
C VAL A 615 -20.29 36.89 -13.97
N ILE A 616 -19.49 37.95 -14.08
CA ILE A 616 -19.29 38.72 -15.31
C ILE A 616 -18.39 37.97 -16.31
N GLY A 617 -17.28 37.41 -15.84
CA GLY A 617 -16.37 36.69 -16.73
C GLY A 617 -16.92 35.34 -17.18
N GLY A 618 -17.79 34.69 -16.42
CA GLY A 618 -18.49 33.46 -16.81
C GLY A 618 -19.49 33.71 -17.94
N PHE A 619 -20.21 34.83 -17.89
CA PHE A 619 -21.08 35.28 -18.99
C PHE A 619 -20.26 35.54 -20.27
N MET A 620 -19.14 36.27 -20.16
CA MET A 620 -18.24 36.53 -21.29
C MET A 620 -17.58 35.25 -21.82
N ALA A 621 -17.18 34.33 -20.95
CA ALA A 621 -16.62 33.04 -21.33
C ALA A 621 -17.64 32.14 -22.04
N GLY A 622 -18.94 32.23 -21.71
CA GLY A 622 -20.00 31.53 -22.46
C GLY A 622 -20.15 32.05 -23.90
N ILE A 623 -20.07 33.37 -24.10
CA ILE A 623 -20.16 34.02 -25.42
C ILE A 623 -18.91 33.72 -26.28
N PHE A 624 -17.71 33.80 -25.71
CA PHE A 624 -16.49 33.51 -26.46
C PHE A 624 -16.21 32.00 -26.57
N GLY A 625 -16.65 31.20 -25.60
CA GLY A 625 -16.52 29.74 -25.61
C GLY A 625 -17.36 29.08 -26.70
N SER A 626 -18.50 29.66 -27.07
CA SER A 626 -19.30 29.23 -28.21
C SER A 626 -18.65 29.53 -29.57
N LEU A 627 -17.64 30.39 -29.64
CA LEU A 627 -16.76 30.50 -30.82
C LEU A 627 -15.66 29.42 -30.85
N ALA A 628 -15.30 28.87 -29.69
CA ALA A 628 -14.32 27.78 -29.57
C ALA A 628 -14.87 26.39 -29.94
N THR A 629 -16.17 26.25 -30.21
CA THR A 629 -16.77 25.04 -30.81
C THR A 629 -16.45 24.92 -32.30
N LEU A 630 -16.22 26.01 -33.02
CA LEU A 630 -15.88 25.98 -34.46
C LEU A 630 -14.61 25.15 -34.74
N PRO A 631 -13.48 25.34 -34.01
CA PRO A 631 -12.30 24.49 -34.15
C PRO A 631 -12.54 23.02 -33.75
N LEU A 632 -13.42 22.75 -32.78
CA LEU A 632 -13.77 21.38 -32.35
C LEU A 632 -14.58 20.65 -33.42
N VAL A 633 -15.58 21.32 -34.00
CA VAL A 633 -16.36 20.79 -35.13
C VAL A 633 -15.45 20.56 -36.34
N MET A 634 -14.54 21.49 -36.64
CA MET A 634 -13.55 21.33 -37.71
C MET A 634 -12.57 20.18 -37.46
N ARG A 635 -12.24 19.85 -36.20
CA ARG A 635 -11.44 18.65 -35.86
C ARG A 635 -12.13 17.35 -36.25
N ILE A 636 -13.46 17.30 -36.18
CA ILE A 636 -14.26 16.12 -36.52
C ILE A 636 -14.49 16.06 -38.04
N LEU A 637 -14.86 17.19 -38.66
CA LEU A 637 -15.21 17.25 -40.09
C LEU A 637 -13.98 17.28 -41.01
N ALA A 638 -12.83 17.78 -40.55
CA ALA A 638 -11.62 17.94 -41.35
C ALA A 638 -10.32 17.63 -40.58
N PRO A 639 -10.17 16.43 -39.99
CA PRO A 639 -9.08 16.09 -39.06
C PRO A 639 -7.68 16.28 -39.66
N ARG A 640 -7.50 16.00 -40.96
CA ARG A 640 -6.22 16.18 -41.66
C ARG A 640 -5.83 17.65 -41.80
N ILE A 641 -6.78 18.51 -42.17
CA ILE A 641 -6.55 19.97 -42.33
C ILE A 641 -6.23 20.59 -40.98
N THR A 642 -7.01 20.25 -39.94
CA THR A 642 -6.76 20.76 -38.59
C THR A 642 -5.43 20.26 -38.01
N ALA A 643 -5.06 19.00 -38.28
CA ALA A 643 -3.75 18.46 -37.92
C ALA A 643 -2.62 19.17 -38.67
N GLN A 644 -2.80 19.50 -39.95
CA GLN A 644 -1.82 20.19 -40.77
C GLN A 644 -1.63 21.64 -40.31
N ILE A 645 -2.71 22.41 -40.09
CA ILE A 645 -2.66 23.77 -39.51
C ILE A 645 -1.96 23.76 -38.15
N ARG A 646 -2.30 22.80 -37.27
CA ARG A 646 -1.67 22.66 -35.94
C ARG A 646 -0.19 22.29 -36.06
N ARG A 647 0.19 21.45 -37.02
CA ARG A 647 1.60 21.14 -37.32
C ARG A 647 2.32 22.38 -37.83
N THR A 648 1.76 23.14 -38.77
CA THR A 648 2.40 24.35 -39.33
C THR A 648 2.58 25.44 -38.27
N PHE A 649 1.55 25.70 -37.44
CA PHE A 649 1.67 26.59 -36.27
C PHE A 649 2.66 26.03 -35.23
N GLY A 650 2.66 24.72 -35.02
CA GLY A 650 3.61 24.04 -34.16
C GLY A 650 5.05 24.14 -34.65
N THR A 651 5.28 24.14 -35.97
CA THR A 651 6.61 24.18 -36.60
C THR A 651 7.18 25.60 -36.59
N PHE A 652 6.34 26.63 -36.73
CA PHE A 652 6.74 28.03 -36.56
C PHE A 652 7.16 28.37 -35.11
N VAL A 653 6.72 27.56 -34.14
CA VAL A 653 7.07 27.68 -32.72
C VAL A 653 8.16 26.67 -32.29
N ARG A 654 8.30 25.54 -33.00
CA ARG A 654 9.28 24.46 -32.77
C ARG A 654 10.44 24.51 -33.77
N THR A 655 11.33 25.48 -33.65
CA THR A 655 12.72 25.26 -34.11
C THR A 655 13.38 24.31 -33.09
N PRO A 656 14.11 23.26 -33.50
CA PRO A 656 14.81 22.39 -32.56
C PRO A 656 15.82 23.25 -31.79
N VAL A 657 15.57 23.44 -30.50
CA VAL A 657 16.45 24.17 -29.62
C VAL A 657 17.54 23.19 -29.22
N ILE A 658 18.76 23.38 -29.74
CA ILE A 658 19.92 22.66 -29.22
C ILE A 658 20.10 23.14 -27.78
N THR A 659 19.81 22.26 -26.82
CA THR A 659 20.00 22.51 -25.40
C THR A 659 21.35 21.98 -24.95
N GLN A 660 21.88 22.50 -23.86
CA GLN A 660 23.07 21.98 -23.17
C GLN A 660 22.73 21.77 -21.70
N LEU A 661 23.32 20.74 -21.10
CA LEU A 661 23.24 20.53 -19.66
C LEU A 661 24.42 21.25 -18.99
N GLN A 662 24.10 22.07 -18.00
CA GLN A 662 25.09 22.56 -17.06
C GLN A 662 25.29 21.49 -15.99
N ILE A 663 26.36 20.70 -16.14
CA ILE A 663 26.68 19.58 -15.24
C ILE A 663 27.88 19.87 -14.32
N GLU A 664 28.65 20.93 -14.55
CA GLU A 664 29.83 21.28 -13.76
C GLU A 664 29.59 22.54 -12.92
N ARG A 665 29.94 22.46 -11.63
CA ARG A 665 29.94 23.63 -10.74
C ARG A 665 31.30 24.30 -10.72
N SER A 666 31.31 25.60 -10.47
CA SER A 666 32.53 26.40 -10.29
C SER A 666 32.80 26.81 -8.84
N VAL A 667 31.81 26.68 -7.95
CA VAL A 667 31.87 27.11 -6.55
C VAL A 667 31.24 26.07 -5.63
N ASP A 668 31.90 25.75 -4.53
CA ASP A 668 31.36 24.94 -3.42
C ASP A 668 30.66 25.81 -2.37
N PRO A 669 29.64 25.30 -1.65
CA PRO A 669 29.04 23.96 -1.75
C PRO A 669 27.99 23.87 -2.88
N PRO A 670 27.48 22.67 -3.26
CA PRO A 670 26.39 22.54 -4.24
C PRO A 670 25.12 23.32 -3.87
N GLY A 671 24.43 23.89 -4.85
CA GLY A 671 23.27 24.76 -4.62
C GLY A 671 22.51 25.18 -5.89
N PRO A 672 21.29 25.75 -5.75
CA PRO A 672 20.45 26.12 -6.88
C PRO A 672 20.83 27.45 -7.54
N GLU A 673 21.83 28.15 -7.00
CA GLU A 673 22.27 29.49 -7.40
C GLU A 673 23.51 29.45 -8.32
N ASP A 674 23.82 30.58 -8.95
CA ASP A 674 24.87 30.68 -9.97
C ASP A 674 26.24 30.26 -9.42
N GLY A 675 26.94 29.42 -10.18
CA GLY A 675 28.24 28.85 -9.81
C GLY A 675 28.17 27.58 -8.95
N HIS A 676 27.04 27.32 -8.29
CA HIS A 676 26.84 26.17 -7.40
C HIS A 676 26.10 24.98 -8.09
N ILE A 677 25.67 25.17 -9.34
CA ILE A 677 24.97 24.18 -10.18
C ILE A 677 25.99 23.19 -10.76
N GLY A 678 25.77 21.90 -10.54
CA GLY A 678 26.53 20.80 -11.13
C GLY A 678 27.31 19.98 -10.11
N PHE A 679 28.26 19.22 -10.64
CA PHE A 679 29.17 18.33 -9.93
C PHE A 679 30.61 18.83 -10.06
N SER A 680 31.50 18.38 -9.19
CA SER A 680 32.94 18.53 -9.37
C SER A 680 33.46 17.39 -10.24
N VAL A 681 34.64 17.54 -10.83
CA VAL A 681 35.26 16.51 -11.66
C VAL A 681 35.46 15.20 -10.87
N GLU A 682 35.88 15.29 -9.61
CA GLU A 682 36.08 14.14 -8.73
C GLU A 682 34.78 13.39 -8.44
N GLU A 683 33.66 14.12 -8.24
CA GLU A 683 32.34 13.53 -8.04
C GLU A 683 31.84 12.84 -9.32
N MET A 684 32.01 13.49 -10.48
CA MET A 684 31.67 12.90 -11.78
C MET A 684 32.45 11.60 -12.01
N ALA A 685 33.76 11.57 -11.70
CA ALA A 685 34.57 10.36 -11.76
C ALA A 685 34.05 9.27 -10.82
N GLY A 686 33.68 9.63 -9.58
CA GLY A 686 33.05 8.69 -8.64
C GLY A 686 31.74 8.10 -9.16
N ILE A 687 30.89 8.90 -9.81
CA ILE A 687 29.62 8.45 -10.41
C ILE A 687 29.87 7.46 -11.55
N VAL A 688 30.78 7.80 -12.48
CA VAL A 688 31.10 6.96 -13.65
C VAL A 688 31.73 5.64 -13.21
N GLU A 689 32.72 5.69 -12.32
CA GLU A 689 33.38 4.50 -11.79
C GLU A 689 32.38 3.58 -11.08
N ARG A 690 31.57 4.14 -10.17
CA ARG A 690 30.59 3.38 -9.41
C ARG A 690 29.63 2.64 -10.33
N LEU A 691 29.01 3.34 -11.28
CA LEU A 691 28.02 2.71 -12.15
C LEU A 691 28.62 1.57 -12.98
N LEU A 692 29.77 1.81 -13.62
CA LEU A 692 30.40 0.83 -14.51
C LEU A 692 30.89 -0.40 -13.74
N ARG A 693 31.40 -0.21 -12.51
CA ARG A 693 31.74 -1.33 -11.62
C ARG A 693 30.51 -2.10 -11.13
N ASP A 694 29.45 -1.41 -10.71
CA ASP A 694 28.23 -2.01 -10.19
C ASP A 694 27.56 -2.94 -11.23
N ILE A 695 27.59 -2.58 -12.52
CA ILE A 695 27.05 -3.41 -13.61
C ILE A 695 28.06 -4.42 -14.19
N GLY A 696 29.29 -4.43 -13.68
CA GLY A 696 30.36 -5.33 -14.14
C GLY A 696 31.04 -4.93 -15.46
N LEU A 697 30.72 -3.77 -16.03
CA LEU A 697 31.33 -3.25 -17.27
C LEU A 697 32.67 -2.57 -16.98
N THR A 698 33.65 -3.38 -16.59
CA THR A 698 35.00 -2.93 -16.18
C THR A 698 36.06 -3.13 -17.27
N SER A 699 35.74 -3.85 -18.33
CA SER A 699 36.63 -4.17 -19.45
C SER A 699 35.82 -4.34 -20.74
N HIS A 700 36.50 -4.46 -21.88
CA HIS A 700 35.87 -4.71 -23.20
C HIS A 700 34.81 -3.67 -23.61
N LEU A 701 35.00 -2.41 -23.20
CA LEU A 701 34.16 -1.29 -23.64
C LEU A 701 34.17 -1.18 -25.16
N SER A 702 32.98 -1.15 -25.75
CA SER A 702 32.79 -0.95 -27.18
C SER A 702 33.11 0.50 -27.58
N ARG A 703 33.20 0.74 -28.90
CA ARG A 703 33.40 2.11 -29.44
C ARG A 703 32.21 3.02 -29.17
N LEU A 704 31.00 2.47 -29.06
CA LEU A 704 29.77 3.20 -28.76
C LEU A 704 29.00 2.54 -27.61
N VAL A 705 28.80 3.29 -26.52
CA VAL A 705 28.00 2.86 -25.38
C VAL A 705 26.77 3.74 -25.26
N LEU A 706 25.58 3.16 -25.44
CA LEU A 706 24.31 3.87 -25.33
C LEU A 706 23.79 3.81 -23.89
N MET A 707 23.68 4.97 -23.22
CA MET A 707 22.98 5.13 -21.96
C MET A 707 21.50 5.40 -22.25
N CYS A 708 20.61 4.49 -21.87
CA CYS A 708 19.18 4.59 -22.17
C CYS A 708 18.35 4.75 -20.91
N GLY A 709 18.07 6.01 -20.56
CA GLY A 709 17.07 6.32 -19.56
C GLY A 709 15.67 6.15 -20.14
N HIS A 710 14.68 5.87 -19.31
CA HIS A 710 13.32 5.65 -19.81
C HIS A 710 12.28 6.53 -19.10
N GLY A 711 11.10 6.56 -19.68
CA GLY A 711 9.90 7.18 -19.12
C GLY A 711 8.70 6.88 -19.99
N SER A 712 7.62 7.61 -19.75
CA SER A 712 6.39 7.49 -20.53
C SER A 712 5.82 8.86 -20.83
N SER A 713 5.25 9.00 -22.02
CA SER A 713 4.44 10.17 -22.38
C SER A 713 2.97 9.86 -22.15
N SER A 714 2.30 10.70 -21.37
CA SER A 714 0.85 10.63 -21.17
C SER A 714 0.19 12.00 -21.38
N LEU A 715 -1.09 12.00 -21.75
CA LEU A 715 -1.89 13.22 -21.91
C LEU A 715 -2.98 13.23 -20.84
N ASN A 716 -2.99 14.24 -19.97
CA ASN A 716 -3.98 14.43 -18.91
C ASN A 716 -4.11 13.23 -17.95
N ASN A 717 -3.00 12.59 -17.57
CA ASN A 717 -3.02 11.45 -16.66
C ASN A 717 -2.55 11.87 -15.26
N PRO A 718 -3.42 11.87 -14.24
CA PRO A 718 -3.02 12.18 -12.86
C PRO A 718 -2.06 11.13 -12.26
N HIS A 719 -1.91 9.96 -12.88
CA HIS A 719 -1.00 8.88 -12.49
C HIS A 719 0.21 8.73 -13.43
N GLU A 720 0.61 9.79 -14.16
CA GLU A 720 1.77 9.75 -15.09
C GLU A 720 3.03 9.18 -14.43
N SER A 721 3.27 9.51 -13.16
CA SER A 721 4.40 9.06 -12.35
C SER A 721 4.54 7.53 -12.28
N ALA A 722 3.43 6.80 -12.24
CA ALA A 722 3.42 5.34 -12.20
C ALA A 722 3.93 4.70 -13.50
N TYR A 723 3.88 5.45 -14.61
CA TYR A 723 4.38 5.03 -15.91
C TYR A 723 5.79 5.55 -16.21
N ASN A 724 6.41 6.31 -15.31
CA ASN A 724 7.78 6.77 -15.48
C ASN A 724 8.77 5.85 -14.76
N CYS A 725 10.05 6.24 -14.75
CA CYS A 725 11.11 5.45 -14.15
C CYS A 725 11.00 5.43 -12.62
N GLY A 726 10.89 4.24 -12.03
CA GLY A 726 10.83 4.09 -10.57
C GLY A 726 12.12 4.54 -9.87
N ALA A 727 13.28 4.26 -10.48
CA ALA A 727 14.59 4.70 -9.99
C ALA A 727 14.80 6.22 -10.10
N CYS A 728 13.96 6.93 -10.86
CA CYS A 728 13.93 8.39 -10.92
C CYS A 728 12.74 8.97 -10.14
N ALA A 729 12.18 8.21 -9.18
CA ALA A 729 11.02 8.57 -8.39
C ALA A 729 9.79 8.99 -9.24
N GLY A 730 9.50 8.27 -10.32
CA GLY A 730 8.35 8.57 -11.19
C GLY A 730 8.60 9.74 -12.16
N ALA A 731 9.85 10.15 -12.35
CA ALA A 731 10.26 11.11 -13.37
C ALA A 731 10.95 10.42 -14.57
N ARG A 732 11.23 11.19 -15.62
CA ARG A 732 11.85 10.68 -16.86
C ARG A 732 13.37 10.58 -16.68
N GLY A 733 13.96 9.44 -17.00
CA GLY A 733 15.39 9.17 -16.82
C GLY A 733 16.31 9.68 -17.93
N GLY A 734 15.76 10.27 -19.00
CA GLY A 734 16.54 10.81 -20.13
C GLY A 734 17.62 11.82 -19.72
N PRO A 735 17.33 12.82 -18.87
CA PRO A 735 18.34 13.75 -18.37
C PRO A 735 19.47 13.09 -17.58
N ASN A 736 19.19 12.05 -16.78
CA ASN A 736 20.24 11.30 -16.08
C ASN A 736 21.16 10.57 -17.06
N ALA A 737 20.60 9.91 -18.08
CA ALA A 737 21.39 9.23 -19.11
C ALA A 737 22.30 10.21 -19.87
N ARG A 738 21.77 11.40 -20.20
CA ARG A 738 22.53 12.47 -20.84
C ARG A 738 23.63 13.01 -19.94
N ALA A 739 23.34 13.27 -18.66
CA ALA A 739 24.32 13.74 -17.69
C ALA A 739 25.46 12.72 -17.53
N PHE A 740 25.15 11.44 -17.36
CA PHE A 740 26.15 10.38 -17.25
C PHE A 740 27.04 10.30 -18.50
N ALA A 741 26.44 10.33 -19.70
CA ALA A 741 27.21 10.28 -20.94
C ALA A 741 28.17 11.48 -21.07
N GLN A 742 27.76 12.68 -20.63
CA GLN A 742 28.66 13.84 -20.62
C GLN A 742 29.79 13.69 -19.60
N MET A 743 29.53 13.16 -18.40
CA MET A 743 30.55 12.86 -17.40
C MET A 743 31.58 11.84 -17.91
N ALA A 744 31.11 10.71 -18.47
CA ALA A 744 31.98 9.64 -18.98
C ALA A 744 32.80 10.04 -20.23
N ASN A 745 32.35 11.06 -20.96
CA ASN A 745 33.07 11.62 -22.10
C ASN A 745 34.02 12.78 -21.74
N ASP A 746 34.01 13.29 -20.50
CA ASP A 746 34.88 14.40 -20.10
C ASP A 746 36.34 13.90 -19.95
N PRO A 747 37.32 14.48 -20.68
CA PRO A 747 38.72 14.07 -20.59
C PRO A 747 39.33 14.19 -19.20
N ARG A 748 38.88 15.16 -18.40
CA ARG A 748 39.36 15.37 -17.01
C ARG A 748 38.85 14.26 -16.10
N VAL A 749 37.58 13.88 -16.26
CA VAL A 749 37.00 12.73 -15.55
C VAL A 749 37.75 11.45 -15.91
N ARG A 750 38.05 11.22 -17.20
CA ARG A 750 38.84 10.07 -17.64
C ARG A 750 40.26 10.05 -17.08
N ALA A 751 40.90 11.20 -16.93
CA ALA A 751 42.22 11.30 -16.30
C ALA A 751 42.16 10.85 -14.82
N VAL A 752 41.17 11.32 -14.06
CA VAL A 752 40.96 10.89 -12.67
C VAL A 752 40.64 9.39 -12.58
N LEU A 753 39.84 8.84 -13.51
CA LEU A 753 39.56 7.41 -13.55
C LEU A 753 40.82 6.58 -13.85
N ALA A 754 41.69 7.05 -14.75
CA ALA A 754 42.95 6.38 -15.06
C ALA A 754 43.90 6.35 -13.85
N GLU A 755 43.90 7.41 -13.02
CA GLU A 755 44.63 7.42 -11.73
C GLU A 755 44.06 6.40 -10.72
N ARG A 756 42.83 5.94 -10.90
CA ARG A 756 42.14 4.93 -10.07
C ARG A 756 42.12 3.54 -10.71
N ASP A 757 43.06 3.27 -11.62
CA ASP A 757 43.16 2.00 -12.35
C ASP A 757 41.89 1.62 -13.15
N PHE A 758 41.11 2.62 -13.58
CA PHE A 758 39.93 2.42 -14.41
C PHE A 758 40.08 3.18 -15.74
N VAL A 759 40.44 2.47 -16.81
CA VAL A 759 40.71 3.08 -18.12
C VAL A 759 39.52 2.91 -19.05
N ILE A 760 38.89 4.02 -19.43
CA ILE A 760 37.94 4.08 -20.54
C ILE A 760 38.74 4.30 -21.83
N PRO A 761 38.67 3.42 -22.84
CA PRO A 761 39.39 3.58 -24.10
C PRO A 761 39.07 4.93 -24.78
N ALA A 762 40.08 5.53 -25.42
CA ALA A 762 39.95 6.87 -26.03
C ALA A 762 38.89 6.88 -27.16
N GLU A 763 38.73 5.75 -27.83
CA GLU A 763 37.75 5.51 -28.87
C GLU A 763 36.35 5.16 -28.34
N THR A 764 36.15 4.97 -27.04
CA THR A 764 34.81 4.74 -26.48
C THR A 764 34.08 6.08 -26.34
N VAL A 765 32.88 6.18 -26.91
CA VAL A 765 32.00 7.35 -26.80
C VAL A 765 30.66 6.93 -26.20
N PHE A 766 30.27 7.59 -25.12
CA PHE A 766 28.97 7.39 -24.46
C PHE A 766 27.91 8.28 -25.11
N ILE A 767 26.71 7.75 -25.35
CA ILE A 767 25.58 8.47 -25.92
C ILE A 767 24.41 8.43 -24.95
N GLY A 768 23.92 9.59 -24.51
CA GLY A 768 22.70 9.67 -23.73
C GLY A 768 21.48 9.47 -24.61
N SER A 769 20.47 8.73 -24.13
CA SER A 769 19.20 8.54 -24.82
C SER A 769 18.03 8.41 -23.85
N TYR A 770 16.83 8.60 -24.41
CA TYR A 770 15.55 8.48 -23.73
C TYR A 770 14.62 7.54 -24.49
N HIS A 771 14.20 6.45 -23.84
CA HIS A 771 13.17 5.55 -24.32
C HIS A 771 11.80 5.91 -23.74
N ASN A 772 10.87 6.29 -24.61
CA ASN A 772 9.48 6.45 -24.26
C ASN A 772 8.77 5.10 -24.35
N THR A 773 8.63 4.45 -23.19
CA THR A 773 7.96 3.15 -23.06
C THR A 773 6.47 3.18 -23.44
N CYS A 774 5.85 4.34 -23.69
CA CYS A 774 4.46 4.41 -24.15
C CYS A 774 4.31 4.10 -25.65
N ASP A 775 5.20 4.65 -26.47
CA ASP A 775 5.14 4.58 -27.94
C ASP A 775 6.42 3.98 -28.57
N ASP A 776 7.27 3.39 -27.71
CA ASP A 776 8.58 2.84 -27.99
C ASP A 776 9.49 3.81 -28.77
N SER A 777 9.35 5.13 -28.60
CA SER A 777 10.24 6.10 -29.26
C SER A 777 11.56 6.30 -28.54
N LEU A 778 12.67 6.37 -29.31
CA LEU A 778 14.00 6.70 -28.80
C LEU A 778 14.39 8.12 -29.20
N THR A 779 14.83 8.90 -28.22
CA THR A 779 15.47 10.21 -28.43
C THR A 779 16.93 10.10 -28.04
N TYR A 780 17.84 10.57 -28.89
CA TYR A 780 19.28 10.56 -28.65
C TYR A 780 19.78 11.98 -28.41
N TYR A 781 20.74 12.14 -27.50
CA TYR A 781 21.26 13.44 -27.09
C TYR A 781 22.69 13.66 -27.59
N ASP A 782 23.03 14.93 -27.84
CA ASP A 782 24.39 15.40 -28.14
C ASP A 782 25.08 14.69 -29.33
N LEU A 783 24.31 14.25 -30.34
CA LEU A 783 24.82 13.57 -31.54
C LEU A 783 25.81 14.42 -32.35
N ASP A 784 25.76 15.74 -32.21
CA ASP A 784 26.70 16.69 -32.81
C ASP A 784 28.12 16.61 -32.23
N ARG A 785 28.27 16.02 -31.03
CA ARG A 785 29.57 15.83 -30.36
C ARG A 785 30.25 14.50 -30.72
N ILE A 786 29.60 13.65 -31.52
CA ILE A 786 30.14 12.34 -31.92
C ILE A 786 31.25 12.54 -32.97
N PRO A 787 32.44 11.94 -32.78
CA PRO A 787 33.52 12.04 -33.76
C PRO A 787 33.12 11.49 -35.13
N VAL A 788 33.64 12.09 -36.20
CA VAL A 788 33.35 11.65 -37.57
C VAL A 788 33.74 10.18 -37.81
N SER A 789 34.79 9.69 -37.13
CA SER A 789 35.24 8.30 -37.17
C SER A 789 34.21 7.29 -36.63
N HIS A 790 33.20 7.73 -35.89
CA HIS A 790 32.18 6.88 -35.27
C HIS A 790 30.84 6.93 -36.00
N LYS A 791 30.71 7.74 -37.06
CA LYS A 791 29.45 7.84 -37.83
C LYS A 791 28.95 6.50 -38.38
N PRO A 792 29.79 5.62 -38.96
CA PRO A 792 29.32 4.33 -39.44
C PRO A 792 28.77 3.43 -38.32
N ASP A 793 29.44 3.44 -37.16
CA ASP A 793 29.01 2.70 -35.96
C ASP A 793 27.65 3.24 -35.45
N LEU A 794 27.48 4.57 -35.45
CA LEU A 794 26.24 5.24 -35.05
C LEU A 794 25.09 4.92 -36.00
N GLU A 795 25.32 4.97 -37.32
CA GLU A 795 24.29 4.60 -38.31
C GLU A 795 23.86 3.14 -38.18
N HIS A 796 24.80 2.24 -37.84
CA HIS A 796 24.47 0.84 -37.55
C HIS A 796 23.60 0.71 -36.31
N LEU A 797 24.03 1.34 -35.20
CA LEU A 797 23.26 1.35 -33.95
C LEU A 797 21.84 1.87 -34.18
N LEU A 798 21.67 3.01 -34.87
CA LEU A 798 20.35 3.60 -35.12
C LEU A 798 19.44 2.68 -35.94
N ARG A 799 19.97 2.00 -36.96
CA ARG A 799 19.20 1.02 -37.75
C ARG A 799 18.74 -0.16 -36.90
N VAL A 800 19.63 -0.72 -36.08
CA VAL A 800 19.29 -1.83 -35.17
C VAL A 800 18.22 -1.37 -34.18
N MET A 801 18.39 -0.20 -33.57
CA MET A 801 17.43 0.34 -32.60
C MET A 801 16.04 0.58 -33.20
N ASP A 802 15.94 1.00 -34.46
CA ASP A 802 14.65 1.16 -35.14
C ASP A 802 13.92 -0.17 -35.35
N GLU A 803 14.65 -1.25 -35.66
CA GLU A 803 14.07 -2.60 -35.75
C GLU A 803 13.66 -3.13 -34.37
N VAL A 804 14.53 -2.97 -33.36
CA VAL A 804 14.26 -3.35 -31.96
C VAL A 804 12.98 -2.70 -31.47
N ARG A 805 12.82 -1.39 -31.67
CA ARG A 805 11.62 -0.65 -31.27
C ARG A 805 10.35 -1.21 -31.93
N ALA A 806 10.42 -1.56 -33.21
CA ALA A 806 9.27 -2.12 -33.93
C ALA A 806 8.87 -3.50 -33.38
N ARG A 807 9.84 -4.37 -33.09
CA ARG A 807 9.61 -5.69 -32.49
C ARG A 807 9.08 -5.57 -31.06
N ASN A 808 9.67 -4.67 -30.26
CA ASN A 808 9.24 -4.39 -28.89
C ASN A 808 7.79 -3.92 -28.83
N ALA A 809 7.44 -2.94 -29.67
CA ALA A 809 6.08 -2.42 -29.78
C ALA A 809 5.09 -3.52 -30.17
N HIS A 810 5.47 -4.40 -31.10
CA HIS A 810 4.62 -5.50 -31.52
C HIS A 810 4.35 -6.51 -30.39
N GLU A 811 5.36 -6.89 -29.61
CA GLU A 811 5.16 -7.77 -28.45
C GLU A 811 4.27 -7.13 -27.40
N ARG A 812 4.55 -5.88 -27.03
CA ARG A 812 3.83 -5.18 -25.97
C ARG A 812 2.38 -4.90 -26.36
N ALA A 813 2.09 -4.74 -27.65
CA ALA A 813 0.73 -4.60 -28.16
C ALA A 813 -0.12 -5.89 -28.02
N ARG A 814 0.49 -7.08 -28.07
CA ARG A 814 -0.26 -8.37 -27.98
C ARG A 814 -0.97 -8.54 -26.64
N ARG A 815 -0.45 -7.96 -25.56
CA ARG A 815 -1.07 -8.03 -24.22
C ARG A 815 -2.38 -7.25 -24.10
N PHE A 816 -2.74 -6.41 -25.07
CA PHE A 816 -4.04 -5.71 -25.11
C PHE A 816 -5.13 -6.49 -25.87
N GLU A 817 -4.77 -7.61 -26.51
CA GLU A 817 -5.70 -8.47 -27.26
C GLU A 817 -6.22 -9.67 -26.42
N SER A 818 -5.56 -9.95 -25.29
CA SER A 818 -5.95 -10.94 -24.27
C SER A 818 -6.71 -10.30 -23.12
#